data_AF-A0A9W3BBE1-F1
#
_entry.id   AF-A0A9W3BBE1-F1
#
_cell.length_a   1.000
_cell.length_b   1.000
_cell.length_c   1.000
_cell.angle_alpha   90.00
_cell.angle_beta   90.00
_cell.angle_gamma   90.00
#
_symmetry.space_group_name_H-M   'P 1'
#
loop_
_entity.id
_entity.type
_entity.pdbx_description
1 polymer ?
#
loop_
_entity_poly.entity_id
_entity_poly.type
_entity_poly.pdbx_seq_one_letter_code
_entity_poly.pdbx_strand_id
1 'polypeptide(L)'
;MSSYDARDVTDLYIFNSGTRQQSSERLTTHKVSVLVLIYEYYELCGRQNKLYSVDLTCPLSDRQKGELMLLILDLVLGPDVDLKGLRAQIDHVIDPVILKVVYDRLHSIATNGVKSFSDNIELVTILLSTNNEDGMIRRESVLGVYIRRMELAYYEMSFSQVVEMCNKFKRYYEAGFPEAKEEEEKVACRKSSLVGFSETGLSMSLLDEHPVTEASSANFFSKKQAEYFLANQALMLSHDEGKALPPDQLQQRLSSILSDNPDLAEAHFLSYINSLRVKEYCTAMNSLYHYFDRKASMLVESGQNKKKGVQDEVAMRYAALNLASLQFRFGNKEPCRAALREAIRLAQESNDQICLQHALVWLNLLGENHTGVTQLERSIKKTIDLSLPKLAVLGLHWISKGLGTGTELPARVIDYFTQSNLINCMNSNYGMMCTGCVQRAAMWHYYGKRELCSLDNQIVLNLNTSLNGVYYNGQAVCIALCNLAQHHADVGEYAAAFEILGQARLRFPCHTSHSEIWQSCQQRINFTRSLNNRKFNEAEQSLIDLEALDEPEAKIRKPLLLKEKGHVTEAFSCLNLLLSECDKEKSGYYADYRCRVLLELAALYIATGNCSAAVIHITDCIAHAKKHYLELYEGLGTAYLAFVQLSMNLPNQGQQLIES
;
A
#
# COMPACT_ATOMS: atom_id res chain seq x y z
N MET A 1 -39.48 -21.06 11.74
CA MET A 1 -39.79 -19.94 12.67
C MET A 1 -38.50 -19.56 13.37
N SER A 2 -37.89 -18.46 12.93
CA SER A 2 -37.00 -17.53 13.68
C SER A 2 -36.31 -16.68 12.61
N SER A 3 -36.93 -15.54 12.29
CA SER A 3 -36.44 -14.19 12.66
C SER A 3 -35.73 -13.57 11.46
N TYR A 4 -36.56 -13.13 10.51
CA TYR A 4 -36.22 -12.09 9.56
C TYR A 4 -35.92 -10.82 10.36
N ASP A 5 -34.67 -10.37 10.35
CA ASP A 5 -34.31 -9.06 10.86
C ASP A 5 -34.78 -7.99 9.86
N ALA A 6 -35.76 -7.23 10.32
CA ALA A 6 -36.39 -6.14 9.61
C ALA A 6 -35.57 -4.86 9.74
N ARG A 7 -34.99 -4.37 8.64
CA ARG A 7 -34.69 -2.93 8.42
C ARG A 7 -34.79 -2.47 6.95
N ASP A 8 -35.60 -3.13 6.13
CA ASP A 8 -36.09 -2.55 4.87
C ASP A 8 -37.59 -2.33 4.98
N VAL A 9 -37.98 -1.11 5.37
CA VAL A 9 -39.35 -0.63 5.12
C VAL A 9 -39.45 -0.41 3.62
N THR A 10 -39.87 -1.45 2.92
CA THR A 10 -40.23 -1.41 1.51
C THR A 10 -41.54 -0.63 1.37
N ASP A 11 -41.46 0.61 0.89
CA ASP A 11 -42.63 1.45 0.67
C ASP A 11 -43.49 0.90 -0.48
N LEU A 12 -44.72 0.53 -0.11
CA LEU A 12 -45.72 -0.25 -0.84
C LEU A 12 -46.43 0.48 -2.01
N TYR A 13 -45.82 1.49 -2.63
CA TYR A 13 -46.49 2.35 -3.62
C TYR A 13 -45.75 2.61 -4.94
N ILE A 14 -44.80 1.76 -5.34
CA ILE A 14 -44.22 1.80 -6.70
C ILE A 14 -44.60 0.51 -7.44
N PHE A 15 -45.75 0.51 -8.12
CA PHE A 15 -46.13 -0.57 -9.02
C PHE A 15 -45.53 -0.36 -10.43
N ASN A 16 -44.61 -1.26 -10.78
CA ASN A 16 -44.16 -1.67 -12.12
C ASN A 16 -43.70 -0.62 -13.15
N SER A 17 -42.38 -0.50 -13.29
CA SER A 17 -41.73 -0.73 -14.59
C SER A 17 -40.39 -1.44 -14.34
N GLY A 18 -40.13 -2.52 -15.07
CA GLY A 18 -39.13 -3.55 -14.73
C GLY A 18 -37.73 -3.05 -14.41
N THR A 19 -37.12 -3.70 -13.40
CA THR A 19 -35.66 -3.79 -13.18
C THR A 19 -34.88 -2.51 -13.45
N ARG A 20 -35.22 -1.40 -12.78
CA ARG A 20 -34.23 -0.35 -12.53
C ARG A 20 -33.49 -0.72 -11.26
N GLN A 21 -32.21 -1.08 -11.40
CA GLN A 21 -31.29 -1.01 -10.26
C GLN A 21 -31.47 0.38 -9.64
N GLN A 22 -31.92 0.46 -8.39
CA GLN A 22 -31.95 1.72 -7.65
C GLN A 22 -30.57 2.38 -7.80
N SER A 23 -30.56 3.68 -8.11
CA SER A 23 -29.29 4.37 -8.34
C SER A 23 -28.38 4.21 -7.11
N SER A 24 -27.12 3.83 -7.32
CA SER A 24 -26.15 3.60 -6.24
C SER A 24 -25.76 4.87 -5.48
N GLU A 25 -26.42 5.98 -5.79
CA GLU A 25 -26.00 7.32 -5.43
C GLU A 25 -27.14 8.02 -4.70
N ARG A 26 -26.90 8.36 -3.44
CA ARG A 26 -27.84 9.10 -2.60
C ARG A 26 -27.53 10.59 -2.66
N LEU A 27 -28.58 11.40 -2.64
CA LEU A 27 -28.51 12.85 -2.52
C LEU A 27 -28.18 13.22 -1.07
N THR A 28 -27.13 14.02 -0.85
CA THR A 28 -26.67 14.43 0.49
C THR A 28 -26.63 15.95 0.59
N THR A 29 -26.59 16.49 1.82
CA THR A 29 -26.68 17.94 2.08
C THR A 29 -25.49 18.69 1.51
N HIS A 30 -24.32 18.06 1.53
CA HIS A 30 -23.12 18.54 0.86
C HIS A 30 -23.31 18.62 -0.66
N LYS A 31 -23.78 17.54 -1.30
CA LYS A 31 -24.00 17.50 -2.76
C LYS A 31 -25.00 18.56 -3.23
N VAL A 32 -26.07 18.80 -2.47
CA VAL A 32 -27.01 19.90 -2.75
C VAL A 32 -26.31 21.26 -2.68
N SER A 33 -25.44 21.48 -1.70
CA SER A 33 -24.66 22.71 -1.58
C SER A 33 -23.71 22.90 -2.77
N VAL A 34 -23.10 21.81 -3.25
CA VAL A 34 -22.27 21.80 -4.47
C VAL A 34 -23.09 22.09 -5.73
N LEU A 35 -24.32 21.56 -5.85
CA LEU A 35 -25.22 21.89 -6.98
C LEU A 35 -25.59 23.38 -7.00
N VAL A 36 -25.88 23.98 -5.84
CA VAL A 36 -26.14 25.42 -5.72
C VAL A 36 -24.91 26.23 -6.12
N LEU A 37 -23.71 25.80 -5.70
CA LEU A 37 -22.45 26.44 -6.10
C LEU A 37 -22.23 26.38 -7.61
N ILE A 38 -22.44 25.21 -8.23
CA ILE A 38 -22.33 25.03 -9.68
C ILE A 38 -23.33 25.96 -10.38
N TYR A 39 -24.58 25.98 -9.93
CA TYR A 39 -25.60 26.81 -10.53
C TYR A 39 -25.26 28.30 -10.47
N GLU A 40 -24.83 28.83 -9.32
CA GLU A 40 -24.44 30.24 -9.18
C GLU A 40 -23.24 30.61 -10.05
N TYR A 41 -22.26 29.72 -10.15
CA TYR A 41 -21.11 29.94 -11.02
C TYR A 41 -21.53 30.08 -12.49
N TYR A 42 -22.43 29.22 -12.98
CA TYR A 42 -22.89 29.26 -14.36
C TYR A 42 -23.91 30.37 -14.64
N GLU A 43 -24.74 30.77 -13.67
CA GLU A 43 -25.59 31.98 -13.78
C GLU A 43 -24.73 33.22 -13.99
N LEU A 44 -23.63 33.36 -13.25
CA LEU A 44 -22.72 34.49 -13.37
C LEU A 44 -21.98 34.50 -14.71
N CYS A 45 -21.55 33.33 -15.19
CA CYS A 45 -20.99 33.19 -16.53
C CYS A 45 -22.04 33.43 -17.63
N GLY A 46 -23.30 33.01 -17.42
CA GLY A 46 -24.41 33.14 -18.37
C GLY A 46 -24.94 34.57 -18.50
N ARG A 47 -24.90 35.36 -17.42
CA ARG A 47 -25.20 36.81 -17.46
C ARG A 47 -24.22 37.59 -18.36
N GLN A 48 -23.04 37.05 -18.67
CA GLN A 48 -22.09 37.66 -19.60
C GLN A 48 -22.45 37.42 -21.07
N ASN A 49 -22.92 36.22 -21.44
CA ASN A 49 -23.24 35.92 -22.84
C ASN A 49 -24.48 36.66 -23.37
N LYS A 50 -25.32 37.21 -22.49
CA LYS A 50 -26.55 37.95 -22.87
C LYS A 50 -26.38 39.47 -22.94
N LEU A 51 -25.30 40.06 -22.41
CA LEU A 51 -25.06 41.51 -22.43
C LEU A 51 -23.82 41.89 -23.25
N TYR A 52 -23.94 41.85 -24.58
CA TYR A 52 -23.25 42.83 -25.42
C TYR A 52 -23.98 44.19 -25.33
N SER A 53 -24.02 44.79 -24.14
CA SER A 53 -24.27 46.23 -23.97
C SER A 53 -24.07 46.62 -22.50
N VAL A 54 -22.96 47.32 -22.26
CA VAL A 54 -22.71 48.24 -21.13
C VAL A 54 -22.35 47.61 -19.77
N ASP A 55 -21.04 47.71 -19.47
CA ASP A 55 -20.42 47.97 -18.16
C ASP A 55 -20.88 47.19 -16.91
N LEU A 56 -20.67 45.87 -16.90
CA LEU A 56 -20.29 45.17 -15.67
C LEU A 56 -19.04 44.32 -15.92
N THR A 57 -17.90 44.78 -15.40
CA THR A 57 -16.65 44.02 -15.34
C THR A 57 -16.85 42.71 -14.60
N CYS A 58 -16.34 41.61 -15.16
CA CYS A 58 -16.25 40.32 -14.49
C CYS A 58 -15.63 40.49 -13.09
N PRO A 59 -16.25 39.99 -12.00
CA PRO A 59 -15.61 40.06 -10.69
C PRO A 59 -14.41 39.10 -10.60
N LEU A 60 -14.45 37.99 -11.35
CA LEU A 60 -13.44 36.92 -11.30
C LEU A 60 -12.39 37.01 -12.42
N SER A 61 -11.11 37.04 -12.05
CA SER A 61 -9.98 36.80 -12.95
C SER A 61 -10.04 35.39 -13.57
N ASP A 62 -9.50 35.21 -14.78
CA ASP A 62 -9.40 33.87 -15.40
C ASP A 62 -8.61 32.88 -14.54
N ARG A 63 -7.72 33.37 -13.68
CA ARG A 63 -7.04 32.56 -12.66
C ARG A 63 -8.02 32.05 -11.58
N GLN A 64 -8.90 32.91 -11.07
CA GLN A 64 -9.90 32.53 -10.07
C GLN A 64 -10.94 31.57 -10.65
N LYS A 65 -11.29 31.72 -11.94
CA LYS A 65 -12.13 30.73 -12.65
C LYS A 65 -11.44 29.36 -12.70
N GLY A 66 -10.14 29.31 -13.00
CA GLY A 66 -9.36 28.08 -12.99
C GLY A 66 -9.30 27.42 -11.61
N GLU A 67 -9.00 28.20 -10.56
CA GLU A 67 -8.96 27.74 -9.17
C GLU A 67 -10.34 27.23 -8.70
N LEU A 68 -11.42 27.94 -9.03
CA LEU A 68 -12.79 27.53 -8.72
C LEU A 68 -13.22 26.26 -9.46
N MET A 69 -12.85 26.10 -10.73
CA MET A 69 -13.18 24.88 -11.49
C MET A 69 -12.43 23.65 -10.98
N LEU A 70 -11.17 23.81 -10.55
CA LEU A 70 -10.43 22.74 -9.86
C LEU A 70 -11.08 22.39 -8.52
N LEU A 71 -11.49 23.40 -7.74
CA LEU A 71 -12.19 23.20 -6.49
C LEU A 71 -13.55 22.51 -6.67
N ILE A 72 -14.34 22.88 -7.68
CA ILE A 72 -15.60 22.20 -8.01
C ILE A 72 -15.32 20.74 -8.39
N LEU A 73 -14.27 20.47 -9.16
CA LEU A 73 -13.90 19.10 -9.53
C LEU A 73 -13.53 18.26 -8.29
N ASP A 74 -12.76 18.84 -7.37
CA ASP A 74 -12.39 18.21 -6.11
C ASP A 74 -13.61 17.96 -5.20
N LEU A 75 -14.55 18.92 -5.11
CA LEU A 75 -15.78 18.77 -4.34
C LEU A 75 -16.75 17.74 -4.94
N VAL A 76 -16.84 17.66 -6.27
CA VAL A 76 -17.70 16.69 -6.96
C VAL A 76 -17.18 15.26 -6.79
N LEU A 77 -15.86 15.08 -6.75
CA LEU A 77 -15.21 13.78 -6.59
C LEU A 77 -14.93 13.42 -5.12
N GLY A 78 -14.93 14.41 -4.24
CA GLY A 78 -14.53 14.29 -2.84
C GLY A 78 -15.59 13.67 -1.92
N PRO A 79 -15.20 13.41 -0.64
CA PRO A 79 -16.14 12.99 0.39
C PRO A 79 -17.05 14.15 0.80
N ASP A 80 -18.21 13.83 1.39
CA ASP A 80 -19.11 14.84 1.92
C ASP A 80 -18.44 15.61 3.07
N VAL A 81 -18.49 16.94 2.99
CA VAL A 81 -17.90 17.85 3.98
C VAL A 81 -19.00 18.62 4.70
N ASP A 82 -18.83 18.82 6.01
CA ASP A 82 -19.66 19.75 6.80
C ASP A 82 -19.61 21.17 6.23
N LEU A 83 -20.67 21.95 6.43
CA LEU A 83 -20.75 23.30 5.88
C LEU A 83 -19.62 24.20 6.38
N LYS A 84 -19.10 23.99 7.60
CA LYS A 84 -17.91 24.68 8.12
C LYS A 84 -16.65 24.36 7.31
N GLY A 85 -16.44 23.09 6.96
CA GLY A 85 -15.31 22.67 6.13
C GLY A 85 -15.45 23.13 4.69
N LEU A 86 -16.68 23.13 4.16
CA LEU A 86 -16.98 23.70 2.84
C LEU A 86 -16.69 25.21 2.82
N ARG A 87 -17.10 25.96 3.85
CA ARG A 87 -16.76 27.38 4.02
C ARG A 87 -15.25 27.61 4.01
N ALA A 88 -14.49 26.85 4.78
CA ALA A 88 -13.03 26.98 4.81
C ALA A 88 -12.37 26.76 3.43
N GLN A 89 -12.95 25.93 2.56
CA GLN A 89 -12.42 25.69 1.21
C GLN A 89 -12.87 26.75 0.20
N ILE A 90 -14.12 27.22 0.30
CA ILE A 90 -14.74 28.14 -0.67
C ILE A 90 -14.41 29.61 -0.34
N ASP A 91 -14.35 30.00 0.94
CA ASP A 91 -14.19 31.38 1.40
C ASP A 91 -12.86 32.02 0.93
N HIS A 92 -11.82 31.21 0.68
CA HIS A 92 -10.52 31.69 0.23
C HIS A 92 -10.39 31.87 -1.29
N VAL A 93 -11.27 31.24 -2.07
CA VAL A 93 -11.13 31.14 -3.54
C VAL A 93 -12.17 31.98 -4.26
N ILE A 94 -13.34 32.20 -3.65
CA ILE A 94 -14.48 32.85 -4.28
C ILE A 94 -14.58 34.32 -3.87
N ASP A 95 -14.94 35.19 -4.82
CA ASP A 95 -15.23 36.59 -4.54
C ASP A 95 -16.38 36.74 -3.53
N PRO A 96 -16.31 37.73 -2.62
CA PRO A 96 -17.26 37.92 -1.53
C PRO A 96 -18.71 38.17 -2.00
N VAL A 97 -18.90 38.56 -3.26
CA VAL A 97 -20.22 38.76 -3.86
C VAL A 97 -20.91 37.43 -4.16
N ILE A 98 -20.17 36.46 -4.68
CA ILE A 98 -20.70 35.14 -5.06
C ILE A 98 -20.97 34.31 -3.80
N LEU A 99 -20.07 34.39 -2.82
CA LEU A 99 -20.24 33.75 -1.51
C LEU A 99 -21.54 34.18 -0.83
N LYS A 100 -21.84 35.49 -0.82
CA LYS A 100 -23.08 36.01 -0.25
C LYS A 100 -24.31 35.44 -0.95
N VAL A 101 -24.34 35.44 -2.29
CA VAL A 101 -25.48 34.90 -3.05
C VAL A 101 -25.65 33.39 -2.84
N VAL A 102 -24.55 32.64 -2.77
CA VAL A 102 -24.59 31.20 -2.46
C VAL A 102 -25.16 30.99 -1.05
N TYR A 103 -24.67 31.70 -0.04
CA TYR A 103 -25.15 31.56 1.33
C TYR A 103 -26.59 32.03 1.53
N ASP A 104 -27.03 33.07 0.83
CA ASP A 104 -28.42 33.54 0.82
C ASP A 104 -29.36 32.48 0.22
N ARG A 105 -28.93 31.77 -0.84
CA ARG A 105 -29.70 30.66 -1.41
C ARG A 105 -29.73 29.44 -0.50
N LEU A 106 -28.60 29.09 0.11
CA LEU A 106 -28.56 28.01 1.11
C LEU A 106 -29.46 28.35 2.30
N HIS A 107 -29.51 29.64 2.71
CA HIS A 107 -30.43 30.12 3.74
C HIS A 107 -31.90 29.96 3.31
N SER A 108 -32.26 30.40 2.09
CA SER A 108 -33.61 30.22 1.55
C SER A 108 -34.04 28.75 1.52
N ILE A 109 -33.15 27.83 1.17
CA ILE A 109 -33.44 26.39 1.17
C ILE A 109 -33.71 25.90 2.61
N ALA A 110 -32.94 26.40 3.59
CA ALA A 110 -33.12 26.03 5.00
C ALA A 110 -34.40 26.60 5.63
N THR A 111 -34.86 27.80 5.22
CA THR A 111 -36.05 28.47 5.78
C THR A 111 -37.35 28.11 5.07
N ASN A 112 -37.33 28.00 3.74
CA ASN A 112 -38.53 27.87 2.91
C ASN A 112 -38.91 26.40 2.59
N GLY A 113 -38.16 25.44 3.13
CA GLY A 113 -38.50 24.02 3.14
C GLY A 113 -38.56 23.38 1.74
N VAL A 114 -39.42 22.37 1.61
CA VAL A 114 -39.48 21.43 0.46
C VAL A 114 -39.67 22.14 -0.90
N LYS A 115 -40.44 23.23 -0.96
CA LYS A 115 -40.70 23.94 -2.21
C LYS A 115 -39.43 24.62 -2.75
N SER A 116 -38.66 25.28 -1.89
CA SER A 116 -37.39 25.88 -2.33
C SER A 116 -36.39 24.80 -2.74
N PHE A 117 -36.44 23.62 -2.12
CA PHE A 117 -35.58 22.50 -2.49
C PHE A 117 -35.92 21.94 -3.90
N SER A 118 -37.21 21.72 -4.20
CA SER A 118 -37.64 21.27 -5.53
C SER A 118 -37.30 22.28 -6.62
N ASP A 119 -37.57 23.57 -6.36
CA ASP A 119 -37.33 24.65 -7.31
C ASP A 119 -35.83 24.75 -7.65
N ASN A 120 -34.93 24.57 -6.68
CA ASN A 120 -33.48 24.60 -6.93
C ASN A 120 -33.00 23.42 -7.77
N ILE A 121 -33.54 22.22 -7.58
CA ILE A 121 -33.17 21.05 -8.40
C ILE A 121 -33.66 21.24 -9.83
N GLU A 122 -34.88 21.72 -10.03
CA GLU A 122 -35.40 22.07 -11.35
C GLU A 122 -34.56 23.15 -12.05
N LEU A 123 -34.13 24.19 -11.31
CA LEU A 123 -33.24 25.24 -11.84
C LEU A 123 -31.89 24.68 -12.31
N VAL A 124 -31.32 23.74 -11.57
CA VAL A 124 -30.07 23.06 -11.97
C VAL A 124 -30.30 22.17 -13.19
N THR A 125 -31.46 21.50 -13.30
CA THR A 125 -31.84 20.71 -14.49
C THR A 125 -31.96 21.57 -15.74
N ILE A 126 -32.43 22.82 -15.64
CA ILE A 126 -32.55 23.73 -16.79
C ILE A 126 -31.19 24.00 -17.45
N LEU A 127 -30.09 23.97 -16.69
CA LEU A 127 -28.72 24.09 -17.21
C LEU A 127 -28.33 22.95 -18.19
N LEU A 128 -29.06 21.83 -18.16
CA LEU A 128 -28.84 20.64 -19.01
C LEU A 128 -29.76 20.56 -20.24
N SER A 129 -30.58 21.59 -20.52
CA SER A 129 -31.70 21.50 -21.46
C SER A 129 -31.34 21.05 -22.90
N THR A 130 -32.31 20.38 -23.53
CA THR A 130 -32.20 19.51 -24.73
C THR A 130 -32.20 20.22 -26.09
N ASN A 131 -32.43 21.53 -26.16
CA ASN A 131 -32.74 22.20 -27.42
C ASN A 131 -31.68 23.23 -27.78
N ASN A 132 -30.82 22.83 -28.73
CA ASN A 132 -29.85 23.63 -29.49
C ASN A 132 -28.66 24.14 -28.68
N GLU A 133 -27.45 23.91 -29.21
CA GLU A 133 -26.11 24.55 -29.11
C GLU A 133 -25.71 25.50 -27.92
N ASP A 134 -26.63 25.95 -27.07
CA ASP A 134 -26.47 26.92 -25.97
C ASP A 134 -26.76 26.33 -24.57
N GLY A 135 -26.74 25.01 -24.41
CA GLY A 135 -26.63 24.41 -23.08
C GLY A 135 -25.26 24.72 -22.48
N MET A 136 -25.19 25.56 -21.44
CA MET A 136 -23.89 25.96 -20.85
C MET A 136 -23.08 24.76 -20.33
N ILE A 137 -23.75 23.65 -19.96
CA ILE A 137 -23.11 22.40 -19.54
C ILE A 137 -23.54 21.27 -20.49
N ARG A 138 -22.57 20.64 -21.16
CA ARG A 138 -22.83 19.45 -21.99
C ARG A 138 -23.21 18.26 -21.10
N ARG A 139 -24.19 17.47 -21.54
CA ARG A 139 -24.71 16.30 -20.80
C ARG A 139 -23.68 15.18 -20.63
N GLU A 140 -22.69 15.12 -21.52
CA GLU A 140 -21.60 14.16 -21.54
C GLU A 140 -20.41 14.58 -20.68
N SER A 141 -20.37 15.85 -20.24
CA SER A 141 -19.33 16.36 -19.36
C SER A 141 -19.42 15.74 -17.96
N VAL A 142 -18.33 15.78 -17.19
CA VAL A 142 -18.29 15.28 -15.80
C VAL A 142 -19.37 15.94 -14.95
N LEU A 143 -19.55 17.26 -15.07
CA LEU A 143 -20.59 18.02 -14.37
C LEU A 143 -21.99 17.65 -14.87
N GLY A 144 -22.16 17.45 -16.19
CA GLY A 144 -23.43 17.02 -16.76
C GLY A 144 -23.86 15.63 -16.27
N VAL A 145 -22.92 14.69 -16.17
CA VAL A 145 -23.16 13.36 -15.60
C VAL A 145 -23.48 13.45 -14.10
N TYR A 146 -22.78 14.30 -13.36
CA TYR A 146 -23.04 14.52 -11.93
C TYR A 146 -24.45 15.08 -11.68
N ILE A 147 -24.83 16.15 -12.37
CA ILE A 147 -26.16 16.77 -12.23
C ILE A 147 -27.26 15.76 -12.56
N ARG A 148 -27.13 15.02 -13.67
CA ARG A 148 -28.10 13.98 -14.07
C ARG A 148 -28.24 12.88 -13.02
N ARG A 149 -27.15 12.52 -12.34
CA ARG A 149 -27.18 11.52 -11.25
C ARG A 149 -27.92 12.07 -10.04
N MET A 150 -27.67 13.32 -9.65
CA MET A 150 -28.35 13.96 -8.53
C MET A 150 -29.85 14.15 -8.82
N GLU A 151 -30.18 14.51 -10.05
CA GLU A 151 -31.56 14.63 -10.54
C GLU A 151 -32.29 13.28 -10.47
N LEU A 152 -31.68 12.21 -10.99
CA LEU A 152 -32.24 10.86 -10.90
C LEU A 152 -32.42 10.42 -9.43
N ALA A 153 -31.42 10.68 -8.58
CA ALA A 153 -31.48 10.36 -7.16
C ALA A 153 -32.63 11.12 -6.47
N TYR A 154 -32.88 12.38 -6.83
CA TYR A 154 -34.01 13.15 -6.30
C TYR A 154 -35.36 12.56 -6.74
N TYR A 155 -35.52 12.23 -8.03
CA TYR A 155 -36.78 11.66 -8.53
C TYR A 155 -37.04 10.23 -8.03
N GLU A 156 -36.02 9.52 -7.57
CA GLU A 156 -36.17 8.21 -6.91
C GLU A 156 -36.59 8.33 -5.44
N MET A 157 -36.49 9.52 -4.82
CA MET A 157 -36.87 9.71 -3.41
C MET A 157 -38.38 9.81 -3.23
N SER A 158 -38.88 9.18 -2.16
CA SER A 158 -40.27 9.37 -1.72
C SER A 158 -40.45 10.72 -1.03
N PHE A 159 -41.69 11.21 -0.95
CA PHE A 159 -41.96 12.51 -0.32
C PHE A 159 -41.50 12.57 1.16
N SER A 160 -41.61 11.46 1.91
CA SER A 160 -41.10 11.36 3.28
C SER A 160 -39.58 11.54 3.34
N GLN A 161 -38.84 10.95 2.40
CA GLN A 161 -37.39 11.08 2.30
C GLN A 161 -36.96 12.50 1.92
N VAL A 162 -37.72 13.18 1.05
CA VAL A 162 -37.46 14.59 0.70
C VAL A 162 -37.65 15.51 1.91
N VAL A 163 -38.68 15.27 2.72
CA VAL A 163 -38.90 16.02 3.98
C VAL A 163 -37.79 15.76 4.98
N GLU A 164 -37.37 14.51 5.16
CA GLU A 164 -36.24 14.15 6.02
C GLU A 164 -34.94 14.81 5.56
N MET A 165 -34.70 14.86 4.26
CA MET A 165 -33.55 15.52 3.65
C MET A 165 -33.55 17.03 3.88
N CYS A 166 -34.71 17.70 3.75
CA CYS A 166 -34.83 19.12 4.09
C CYS A 166 -34.54 19.38 5.57
N ASN A 167 -34.99 18.51 6.47
CA ASN A 167 -34.70 18.62 7.90
C ASN A 167 -33.20 18.39 8.20
N LYS A 168 -32.56 17.43 7.52
CA LYS A 168 -31.11 17.22 7.59
C LYS A 168 -30.34 18.44 7.06
N PHE A 169 -30.80 19.03 5.96
CA PHE A 169 -30.21 20.23 5.37
C PHE A 169 -30.31 21.44 6.31
N LYS A 170 -31.44 21.61 7.00
CA LYS A 170 -31.60 22.66 8.02
C LYS A 170 -30.59 22.51 9.17
N ARG A 171 -30.44 21.28 9.69
CA ARG A 171 -29.42 20.98 10.72
C ARG A 171 -28.00 21.22 10.22
N TYR A 172 -27.72 20.85 8.97
CA TYR A 172 -26.43 21.08 8.30
C TYR A 172 -26.11 22.59 8.16
N TYR A 173 -27.11 23.40 7.78
CA TYR A 173 -26.97 24.85 7.69
C TYR A 173 -26.74 25.50 9.06
N GLU A 174 -27.53 25.13 10.07
CA GLU A 174 -27.38 25.61 11.44
C GLU A 174 -26.02 25.24 12.05
N ALA A 175 -25.50 24.04 11.74
CA ALA A 175 -24.17 23.63 12.18
C ALA A 175 -23.05 24.43 11.50
N GLY A 176 -23.26 24.89 10.25
CA GLY A 176 -22.28 25.68 9.50
C GLY A 176 -22.14 27.14 9.93
N PHE A 177 -23.19 27.72 10.53
CA PHE A 177 -23.24 29.10 11.00
C PHE A 177 -23.54 29.17 12.51
N PRO A 178 -22.57 28.81 13.38
CA PRO A 178 -22.77 28.86 14.84
C PRO A 178 -23.00 30.30 15.35
N GLU A 179 -22.49 31.31 14.65
CA GLU A 179 -22.61 32.73 15.00
C GLU A 179 -24.07 33.23 15.02
N ALA A 180 -24.95 32.66 14.19
CA ALA A 180 -26.37 33.04 14.16
C ALA A 180 -27.13 32.58 15.43
N LYS A 181 -26.69 31.49 16.06
CA LYS A 181 -27.30 31.00 17.32
C LYS A 181 -26.94 31.87 18.52
N GLU A 182 -25.73 32.43 18.57
CA GLU A 182 -25.36 33.37 19.64
C GLU A 182 -26.14 34.69 19.56
N GLU A 183 -26.50 35.16 18.35
CA GLU A 183 -27.34 36.35 18.18
C GLU A 183 -28.80 36.07 18.52
N GLU A 184 -29.36 34.91 18.13
CA GLU A 184 -30.71 34.50 18.49
C GLU A 184 -30.87 34.24 20.01
N GLU A 185 -29.88 33.62 20.67
CA GLU A 185 -29.89 33.42 22.12
C GLU A 185 -29.71 34.74 22.89
N LYS A 186 -28.92 35.70 22.38
CA LYS A 186 -28.85 37.07 22.95
C LYS A 186 -30.17 37.83 22.80
N VAL A 187 -30.95 37.58 21.74
CA VAL A 187 -32.29 38.17 21.53
C VAL A 187 -33.36 37.49 22.40
N ALA A 188 -33.25 36.18 22.64
CA ALA A 188 -34.10 35.45 23.59
C ALA A 188 -33.83 35.86 25.05
N CYS A 189 -32.56 36.07 25.42
CA CYS A 189 -32.16 36.48 26.76
C CYS A 189 -32.53 37.95 27.09
N ARG A 190 -32.71 38.81 26.08
CA ARG A 190 -33.23 40.19 26.25
C ARG A 190 -34.73 40.26 26.56
N LYS A 191 -35.51 39.19 26.34
CA LYS A 191 -36.95 39.14 26.66
C LYS A 191 -37.25 38.56 28.06
N SER A 192 -36.25 38.00 28.75
CA SER A 192 -36.41 37.34 30.06
C SER A 192 -35.89 38.17 31.25
N SER A 193 -35.18 39.28 31.00
CA SER A 193 -34.54 40.10 32.06
C SER A 193 -35.45 41.22 32.57
N LEU A 194 -36.60 40.85 33.14
CA LEU A 194 -37.47 41.79 33.86
C LEU A 194 -38.09 41.21 35.14
N VAL A 195 -37.33 40.43 35.92
CA VAL A 195 -37.49 40.37 37.39
C VAL A 195 -36.12 40.08 38.00
N GLY A 196 -35.64 40.97 38.88
CA GLY A 196 -34.34 40.85 39.54
C GLY A 196 -34.31 39.86 40.70
N PHE A 197 -33.12 39.43 41.10
CA PHE A 197 -32.40 39.95 42.27
C PHE A 197 -31.00 39.31 42.36
N SER A 198 -30.07 40.11 42.88
CA SER A 198 -28.70 39.84 43.33
C SER A 198 -28.60 38.54 44.17
N GLU A 199 -27.54 37.73 44.07
CA GLU A 199 -26.34 37.88 44.90
C GLU A 199 -25.07 37.22 44.32
N THR A 200 -23.96 37.87 44.65
CA THR A 200 -22.55 37.65 44.30
C THR A 200 -21.91 36.43 44.95
N GLY A 201 -20.98 35.76 44.24
CA GLY A 201 -20.04 34.84 44.90
C GLY A 201 -19.05 34.11 43.98
N LEU A 202 -17.82 34.66 43.91
CA LEU A 202 -16.52 33.97 43.80
C LEU A 202 -16.09 33.33 42.47
N SER A 203 -15.07 33.96 41.88
CA SER A 203 -14.07 33.35 40.99
C SER A 203 -13.08 32.51 41.80
N MET A 204 -12.62 31.37 41.27
CA MET A 204 -11.20 31.06 41.01
C MET A 204 -10.94 29.54 40.84
N SER A 205 -10.53 29.16 39.62
CA SER A 205 -9.53 28.15 39.26
C SER A 205 -9.76 26.62 39.37
N LEU A 206 -9.19 25.96 38.35
CA LEU A 206 -8.58 24.62 38.26
C LEU A 206 -9.41 23.51 37.61
N LEU A 207 -8.90 23.08 36.44
CA LEU A 207 -8.66 21.70 36.01
C LEU A 207 -9.78 20.69 36.34
N ASP A 208 -10.58 20.33 35.34
CA ASP A 208 -10.66 18.93 34.88
C ASP A 208 -11.61 18.75 33.70
N GLU A 209 -11.22 17.79 32.85
CA GLU A 209 -12.08 16.99 31.97
C GLU A 209 -12.99 17.75 31.00
N HIS A 210 -12.46 18.02 29.80
CA HIS A 210 -13.33 18.17 28.62
C HIS A 210 -14.02 16.83 28.35
N PRO A 211 -15.35 16.73 28.49
CA PRO A 211 -16.06 15.53 28.08
C PRO A 211 -15.93 15.43 26.56
N VAL A 212 -15.52 14.26 26.10
CA VAL A 212 -15.59 13.85 24.70
C VAL A 212 -17.06 13.91 24.31
N THR A 213 -17.48 15.06 23.79
CA THR A 213 -18.76 15.17 23.10
C THR A 213 -18.60 14.45 21.78
N GLU A 214 -18.91 13.15 21.79
CA GLU A 214 -19.25 12.35 20.62
C GLU A 214 -20.48 12.98 19.94
N ALA A 215 -20.28 14.12 19.28
CA ALA A 215 -21.17 14.58 18.24
C ALA A 215 -20.90 13.66 17.04
N SER A 216 -21.69 12.62 16.98
CA SER A 216 -21.83 11.64 15.91
C SER A 216 -22.15 12.34 14.58
N SER A 217 -21.14 12.92 13.94
CA SER A 217 -21.09 13.02 12.49
C SER A 217 -20.81 11.60 11.98
N ALA A 218 -21.85 10.77 11.91
CA ALA A 218 -21.82 9.61 11.05
C ALA A 218 -21.51 10.13 9.65
N ASN A 219 -20.23 10.05 9.26
CA ASN A 219 -19.77 10.38 7.92
C ASN A 219 -20.38 9.33 6.99
N PHE A 220 -21.64 9.54 6.59
CA PHE A 220 -22.35 8.64 5.71
C PHE A 220 -21.61 8.60 4.37
N PHE A 221 -20.98 7.48 4.08
CA PHE A 221 -20.34 7.28 2.78
C PHE A 221 -21.39 6.87 1.76
N SER A 222 -21.55 7.67 0.70
CA SER A 222 -22.21 7.17 -0.51
C SER A 222 -21.41 5.97 -1.06
N LYS A 223 -22.08 4.96 -1.63
CA LYS A 223 -21.42 3.76 -2.16
C LYS A 223 -20.22 4.08 -3.08
N LYS A 224 -20.33 5.07 -3.96
CA LYS A 224 -19.22 5.51 -4.84
C LYS A 224 -18.07 6.19 -4.08
N GLN A 225 -18.38 6.98 -3.05
CA GLN A 225 -17.36 7.59 -2.20
C GLN A 225 -16.65 6.53 -1.37
N ALA A 226 -17.37 5.52 -0.88
CA ALA A 226 -16.78 4.35 -0.23
C ALA A 226 -15.87 3.59 -1.21
N GLU A 227 -16.36 3.26 -2.41
CA GLU A 227 -15.54 2.59 -3.46
C GLU A 227 -14.28 3.40 -3.81
N TYR A 228 -14.40 4.72 -3.97
CA TYR A 228 -13.27 5.60 -4.24
C TYR A 228 -12.28 5.63 -3.07
N PHE A 229 -12.77 5.77 -1.83
CA PHE A 229 -11.96 5.71 -0.63
C PHE A 229 -11.22 4.38 -0.52
N LEU A 230 -11.90 3.25 -0.74
CA LEU A 230 -11.33 1.92 -0.72
C LEU A 230 -10.24 1.75 -1.79
N ALA A 231 -10.51 2.21 -3.02
CA ALA A 231 -9.55 2.16 -4.12
C ALA A 231 -8.31 3.02 -3.82
N ASN A 232 -8.49 4.21 -3.27
CA ASN A 232 -7.40 5.10 -2.91
C ASN A 232 -6.55 4.51 -1.77
N GLN A 233 -7.19 3.98 -0.72
CA GLN A 233 -6.47 3.30 0.37
C GLN A 233 -5.76 2.02 -0.11
N ALA A 234 -6.34 1.25 -1.03
CA ALA A 234 -5.67 0.10 -1.63
C ALA A 234 -4.46 0.51 -2.47
N LEU A 235 -4.56 1.63 -3.19
CA LEU A 235 -3.43 2.21 -3.93
C LEU A 235 -2.32 2.65 -2.97
N MET A 236 -2.66 3.36 -1.89
CA MET A 236 -1.70 3.78 -0.87
C MET A 236 -1.03 2.57 -0.21
N LEU A 237 -1.79 1.57 0.26
CA LEU A 237 -1.21 0.37 0.88
C LEU A 237 -0.29 -0.42 -0.07
N SER A 238 -0.52 -0.37 -1.38
CA SER A 238 0.32 -1.07 -2.36
C SER A 238 1.56 -0.29 -2.80
N HIS A 239 1.52 1.05 -2.77
CA HIS A 239 2.60 1.90 -3.26
C HIS A 239 3.40 2.57 -2.14
N ASP A 240 2.74 3.04 -1.08
CA ASP A 240 3.34 3.75 0.05
C ASP A 240 2.49 3.52 1.32
N GLU A 241 2.88 2.51 2.12
CA GLU A 241 2.20 2.19 3.38
C GLU A 241 2.19 3.37 4.36
N GLY A 242 3.17 4.27 4.29
CA GLY A 242 3.30 5.42 5.20
C GLY A 242 2.27 6.53 4.95
N LYS A 243 1.72 6.63 3.74
CA LYS A 243 0.64 7.58 3.41
C LYS A 243 -0.76 7.03 3.65
N ALA A 244 -0.89 5.71 3.79
CA ALA A 244 -2.15 5.08 4.13
C ALA A 244 -2.55 5.41 5.58
N LEU A 245 -3.83 5.27 5.91
CA LEU A 245 -4.28 5.44 7.28
C LEU A 245 -3.63 4.39 8.21
N PRO A 246 -3.33 4.73 9.48
CA PRO A 246 -2.84 3.77 10.47
C PRO A 246 -3.76 2.53 10.60
N PRO A 247 -3.23 1.35 10.98
CA PRO A 247 -3.99 0.10 11.14
C PRO A 247 -5.34 0.24 11.84
N ASP A 248 -5.32 0.83 13.02
CA ASP A 248 -6.50 0.95 13.88
C ASP A 248 -7.54 1.91 13.30
N GLN A 249 -7.06 3.07 12.81
CA GLN A 249 -7.94 4.08 12.21
C GLN A 249 -8.57 3.56 10.91
N LEU A 250 -7.81 2.84 10.08
CA LEU A 250 -8.34 2.24 8.87
C LEU A 250 -9.39 1.17 9.21
N GLN A 251 -9.15 0.33 10.23
CA GLN A 251 -10.10 -0.69 10.63
C GLN A 251 -11.39 -0.08 11.18
N GLN A 252 -11.30 0.98 12.00
CA GLN A 252 -12.46 1.73 12.48
C GLN A 252 -13.26 2.32 11.31
N ARG A 253 -12.59 2.96 10.35
CA ARG A 253 -13.24 3.52 9.15
C ARG A 253 -13.90 2.43 8.29
N LEU A 254 -13.26 1.28 8.14
CA LEU A 254 -13.84 0.13 7.45
C LEU A 254 -15.09 -0.40 8.17
N SER A 255 -15.05 -0.48 9.50
CA SER A 255 -16.21 -0.91 10.29
C SER A 255 -17.40 0.04 10.15
N SER A 256 -17.17 1.37 10.10
CA SER A 256 -18.23 2.35 9.82
C SER A 256 -18.77 2.26 8.39
N ILE A 257 -17.90 1.99 7.41
CA ILE A 257 -18.36 1.81 6.02
C ILE A 257 -19.22 0.55 5.89
N LEU A 258 -18.85 -0.53 6.59
CA LEU A 258 -19.58 -1.79 6.59
C LEU A 258 -20.89 -1.72 7.39
N SER A 259 -20.99 -0.88 8.43
CA SER A 259 -22.27 -0.65 9.11
C SER A 259 -23.28 0.07 8.21
N ASP A 260 -22.78 0.97 7.36
CA ASP A 260 -23.61 1.76 6.45
C ASP A 260 -23.92 1.00 5.14
N ASN A 261 -22.99 0.16 4.68
CA ASN A 261 -23.05 -0.58 3.43
C ASN A 261 -22.54 -2.04 3.65
N PRO A 262 -23.37 -2.94 4.23
CA PRO A 262 -22.96 -4.32 4.56
C PRO A 262 -22.62 -5.20 3.34
N ASP A 263 -23.07 -4.73 2.18
CA ASP A 263 -22.98 -5.34 0.87
C ASP A 263 -21.65 -5.09 0.15
N LEU A 264 -20.84 -4.15 0.64
CA LEU A 264 -19.60 -3.73 -0.02
C LEU A 264 -18.47 -4.73 0.24
N ALA A 265 -18.35 -5.75 -0.62
CA ALA A 265 -17.34 -6.80 -0.48
C ALA A 265 -15.90 -6.26 -0.47
N GLU A 266 -15.61 -5.23 -1.27
CA GLU A 266 -14.28 -4.61 -1.39
C GLU A 266 -13.74 -4.10 -0.04
N ALA A 267 -14.61 -3.69 0.88
CA ALA A 267 -14.21 -3.27 2.22
C ALA A 267 -13.63 -4.43 3.04
N HIS A 268 -14.17 -5.65 2.88
CA HIS A 268 -13.59 -6.85 3.50
C HIS A 268 -12.24 -7.23 2.90
N PHE A 269 -12.05 -7.03 1.59
CA PHE A 269 -10.75 -7.26 0.97
C PHE A 269 -9.70 -6.24 1.46
N LEU A 270 -10.10 -4.97 1.66
CA LEU A 270 -9.20 -3.98 2.26
C LEU A 270 -8.90 -4.30 3.74
N SER A 271 -9.88 -4.79 4.50
CA SER A 271 -9.68 -5.32 5.86
C SER A 271 -8.69 -6.48 5.88
N TYR A 272 -8.74 -7.37 4.88
CA TYR A 272 -7.75 -8.44 4.70
C TYR A 272 -6.34 -7.89 4.46
N ILE A 273 -6.17 -6.91 3.56
CA ILE A 273 -4.85 -6.27 3.32
C ILE A 273 -4.36 -5.52 4.57
N ASN A 274 -5.26 -4.86 5.29
CA ASN A 274 -4.97 -4.19 6.55
C ASN A 274 -4.49 -5.19 7.62
N SER A 275 -5.14 -6.34 7.73
CA SER A 275 -4.76 -7.41 8.66
C SER A 275 -3.42 -8.06 8.26
N LEU A 276 -3.13 -8.14 6.96
CA LEU A 276 -1.84 -8.64 6.47
C LEU A 276 -0.67 -7.74 6.88
N ARG A 277 -0.81 -6.41 6.85
CA ARG A 277 0.28 -5.50 7.25
C ARG A 277 0.64 -5.60 8.73
N VAL A 278 -0.34 -5.89 9.59
CA VAL A 278 -0.12 -6.10 11.04
C VAL A 278 0.19 -7.56 11.40
N LYS A 279 0.29 -8.45 10.41
CA LYS A 279 0.52 -9.89 10.60
C LYS A 279 -0.52 -10.57 11.50
N GLU A 280 -1.78 -10.13 11.44
CA GLU A 280 -2.89 -10.78 12.15
C GLU A 280 -3.54 -11.88 11.31
N TYR A 281 -3.19 -13.13 11.60
CA TYR A 281 -3.64 -14.28 10.82
C TYR A 281 -5.16 -14.50 10.85
N CYS A 282 -5.76 -14.54 12.05
CA CYS A 282 -7.18 -14.87 12.22
C CYS A 282 -8.09 -13.83 11.55
N THR A 283 -7.81 -12.54 11.77
CA THR A 283 -8.57 -11.42 11.19
C THR A 283 -8.43 -11.40 9.66
N ALA A 284 -7.22 -11.65 9.14
CA ALA A 284 -6.98 -11.73 7.69
C ALA A 284 -7.78 -12.88 7.06
N MET A 285 -7.75 -14.07 7.67
CA MET A 285 -8.46 -15.24 7.17
C MET A 285 -9.99 -15.02 7.15
N ASN A 286 -10.56 -14.52 8.24
CA ASN A 286 -11.99 -14.23 8.33
C ASN A 286 -12.42 -13.15 7.32
N SER A 287 -11.64 -12.07 7.19
CA SER A 287 -11.91 -10.99 6.22
C SER A 287 -11.86 -11.50 4.78
N LEU A 288 -10.94 -12.42 4.47
CA LEU A 288 -10.81 -13.02 3.14
C LEU A 288 -12.02 -13.89 2.80
N TYR A 289 -12.48 -14.73 3.72
CA TYR A 289 -13.69 -15.54 3.52
C TYR A 289 -14.92 -14.64 3.33
N HIS A 290 -15.10 -13.63 4.19
CA HIS A 290 -16.18 -12.66 4.06
C HIS A 290 -16.20 -11.92 2.72
N TYR A 291 -15.05 -11.64 2.12
CA TYR A 291 -14.97 -11.05 0.78
C TYR A 291 -15.47 -12.02 -0.29
N PHE A 292 -14.97 -13.26 -0.32
CA PHE A 292 -15.32 -14.22 -1.35
C PHE A 292 -16.75 -14.76 -1.21
N ASP A 293 -17.24 -14.97 0.02
CA ASP A 293 -18.60 -15.43 0.30
C ASP A 293 -19.63 -14.39 -0.17
N ARG A 294 -19.39 -13.10 0.14
CA ARG A 294 -20.27 -12.01 -0.34
C ARG A 294 -20.19 -11.84 -1.86
N LYS A 295 -19.01 -11.98 -2.44
CA LYS A 295 -18.85 -11.91 -3.90
C LYS A 295 -19.57 -13.05 -4.61
N ALA A 296 -19.64 -14.23 -4.00
CA ALA A 296 -20.47 -15.34 -4.49
C ALA A 296 -21.97 -15.04 -4.28
N SER A 297 -22.36 -14.51 -3.12
CA SER A 297 -23.77 -14.23 -2.78
C SER A 297 -24.39 -13.10 -3.63
N MET A 298 -23.64 -12.03 -3.91
CA MET A 298 -24.07 -10.88 -4.75
C MET A 298 -24.49 -11.27 -6.17
N LEU A 299 -23.98 -12.39 -6.65
CA LEU A 299 -24.27 -12.91 -7.99
C LEU A 299 -25.57 -13.73 -8.02
N VAL A 300 -26.09 -14.12 -6.85
CA VAL A 300 -27.36 -14.86 -6.71
C VAL A 300 -28.58 -13.95 -6.80
N GLU A 301 -28.47 -12.69 -6.34
CA GLU A 301 -29.57 -11.71 -6.33
C GLU A 301 -29.78 -11.00 -7.68
N SER A 302 -28.72 -10.90 -8.50
CA SER A 302 -28.79 -10.36 -9.86
C SER A 302 -29.32 -11.41 -10.84
N GLY A 303 -30.63 -11.68 -10.79
CA GLY A 303 -31.35 -12.69 -11.57
C GLY A 303 -31.28 -12.57 -13.10
N GLN A 304 -30.10 -12.80 -13.69
CA GLN A 304 -29.97 -13.12 -15.11
C GLN A 304 -29.69 -14.61 -15.27
N ASN A 305 -30.63 -15.30 -15.93
CA ASN A 305 -30.61 -16.72 -16.30
C ASN A 305 -29.48 -17.12 -17.29
N LYS A 306 -28.26 -16.61 -17.12
CA LYS A 306 -27.07 -17.09 -17.85
C LYS A 306 -25.94 -17.40 -16.87
N LYS A 307 -25.79 -18.72 -16.61
CA LYS A 307 -24.64 -19.40 -15.99
C LYS A 307 -24.45 -19.22 -14.47
N LYS A 308 -25.47 -19.61 -13.70
CA LYS A 308 -25.45 -19.73 -12.23
C LYS A 308 -24.28 -20.57 -11.67
N GLY A 309 -23.70 -21.50 -12.44
CA GLY A 309 -22.52 -22.29 -12.01
C GLY A 309 -21.17 -21.65 -12.32
N VAL A 310 -21.03 -20.95 -13.45
CA VAL A 310 -19.70 -20.58 -13.97
C VAL A 310 -19.06 -19.44 -13.18
N GLN A 311 -19.83 -18.51 -12.62
CA GLN A 311 -19.30 -17.35 -11.89
C GLN A 311 -19.03 -17.63 -10.40
N ASP A 312 -19.84 -18.46 -9.75
CA ASP A 312 -19.56 -18.98 -8.40
C ASP A 312 -18.27 -19.82 -8.39
N GLU A 313 -18.08 -20.63 -9.44
CA GLU A 313 -16.82 -21.34 -9.69
C GLU A 313 -15.64 -20.36 -9.84
N VAL A 314 -15.82 -19.19 -10.46
CA VAL A 314 -14.73 -18.18 -10.56
C VAL A 314 -14.36 -17.67 -9.17
N ALA A 315 -15.35 -17.27 -8.36
CA ALA A 315 -15.09 -16.77 -7.01
C ALA A 315 -14.35 -17.83 -6.16
N MET A 316 -14.76 -19.09 -6.23
CA MET A 316 -14.13 -20.20 -5.49
C MET A 316 -12.67 -20.47 -5.93
N ARG A 317 -12.37 -20.42 -7.23
CA ARG A 317 -11.01 -20.57 -7.77
C ARG A 317 -10.04 -19.53 -7.20
N TYR A 318 -10.43 -18.26 -7.30
CA TYR A 318 -9.60 -17.15 -6.81
C TYR A 318 -9.60 -17.08 -5.27
N ALA A 319 -10.63 -17.61 -4.58
CA ALA A 319 -10.63 -17.79 -3.14
C ALA A 319 -9.55 -18.79 -2.69
N ALA A 320 -9.52 -19.98 -3.30
CA ALA A 320 -8.50 -21.00 -3.00
C ALA A 320 -7.08 -20.48 -3.30
N LEU A 321 -6.92 -19.74 -4.41
CA LEU A 321 -5.64 -19.12 -4.77
C LEU A 321 -5.18 -18.04 -3.77
N ASN A 322 -6.10 -17.17 -3.31
CA ASN A 322 -5.75 -16.14 -2.32
C ASN A 322 -5.55 -16.73 -0.92
N LEU A 323 -6.26 -17.80 -0.58
CA LEU A 323 -6.01 -18.56 0.64
C LEU A 323 -4.59 -19.16 0.61
N ALA A 324 -4.16 -19.72 -0.53
CA ALA A 324 -2.79 -20.17 -0.69
C ALA A 324 -1.77 -19.04 -0.48
N SER A 325 -2.01 -17.86 -1.07
CA SER A 325 -1.17 -16.66 -0.87
C SER A 325 -1.10 -16.24 0.61
N LEU A 326 -2.23 -16.25 1.32
CA LEU A 326 -2.29 -15.99 2.76
C LEU A 326 -1.44 -17.00 3.54
N GLN A 327 -1.67 -18.30 3.34
CA GLN A 327 -0.90 -19.35 4.03
C GLN A 327 0.60 -19.25 3.75
N PHE A 328 0.98 -18.92 2.52
CA PHE A 328 2.37 -18.72 2.13
C PHE A 328 3.02 -17.57 2.92
N ARG A 329 2.34 -16.41 3.02
CA ARG A 329 2.85 -15.22 3.73
C ARG A 329 3.08 -15.46 5.22
N PHE A 330 2.30 -16.35 5.84
CA PHE A 330 2.45 -16.74 7.23
C PHE A 330 3.41 -17.93 7.46
N GLY A 331 4.06 -18.43 6.40
CA GLY A 331 5.03 -19.52 6.49
C GLY A 331 4.43 -20.93 6.56
N ASN A 332 3.10 -21.07 6.44
CA ASN A 332 2.37 -22.33 6.52
C ASN A 332 2.44 -23.10 5.19
N LYS A 333 3.53 -23.85 4.98
CA LYS A 333 3.79 -24.57 3.71
C LYS A 333 2.75 -25.64 3.38
N GLU A 334 2.38 -26.51 4.34
CA GLU A 334 1.44 -27.61 4.08
C GLU A 334 0.01 -27.13 3.77
N PRO A 335 -0.59 -26.21 4.56
CA PRO A 335 -1.89 -25.64 4.21
C PRO A 335 -1.86 -24.88 2.87
N CYS A 336 -0.78 -24.16 2.57
CA CYS A 336 -0.60 -23.49 1.28
C CYS A 336 -0.64 -24.50 0.12
N ARG A 337 0.09 -25.62 0.23
CA ARG A 337 0.09 -26.70 -0.75
C ARG A 337 -1.30 -27.29 -0.96
N ALA A 338 -2.04 -27.56 0.12
CA ALA A 338 -3.40 -28.08 0.03
C ALA A 338 -4.32 -27.10 -0.70
N ALA A 339 -4.26 -25.81 -0.37
CA ALA A 339 -5.04 -24.76 -1.03
C ALA A 339 -4.66 -24.58 -2.52
N LEU A 340 -3.38 -24.71 -2.89
CA LEU A 340 -2.95 -24.66 -4.29
C LEU A 340 -3.44 -25.85 -5.12
N ARG A 341 -3.40 -27.07 -4.55
CA ARG A 341 -3.94 -28.25 -5.23
C ARG A 341 -5.42 -28.08 -5.54
N GLU A 342 -6.16 -27.52 -4.58
CA GLU A 342 -7.57 -27.20 -4.75
C GLU A 342 -7.79 -26.13 -5.84
N ALA A 343 -7.03 -25.03 -5.79
CA ALA A 343 -7.10 -23.98 -6.80
C ALA A 343 -6.80 -24.51 -8.22
N ILE A 344 -5.83 -25.42 -8.36
CA ILE A 344 -5.47 -26.05 -9.63
C ILE A 344 -6.60 -26.96 -10.12
N ARG A 345 -7.17 -27.78 -9.24
CA ARG A 345 -8.30 -28.66 -9.58
C ARG A 345 -9.47 -27.85 -10.12
N LEU A 346 -9.91 -26.83 -9.38
CA LEU A 346 -11.02 -25.96 -9.77
C LEU A 346 -10.71 -25.20 -11.08
N ALA A 347 -9.47 -24.77 -11.29
CA ALA A 347 -9.06 -24.09 -12.52
C ALA A 347 -9.00 -25.04 -13.73
N GLN A 348 -8.67 -26.32 -13.53
CA GLN A 348 -8.70 -27.34 -14.59
C GLN A 348 -10.13 -27.72 -14.99
N GLU A 349 -11.01 -27.93 -14.01
CA GLU A 349 -12.43 -28.27 -14.23
C GLU A 349 -13.15 -27.21 -15.08
N SER A 350 -12.76 -25.95 -14.89
CA SER A 350 -13.35 -24.78 -15.56
C SER A 350 -12.53 -24.25 -16.75
N ASN A 351 -11.41 -24.90 -17.08
CA ASN A 351 -10.48 -24.54 -18.14
C ASN A 351 -9.95 -23.07 -18.06
N ASP A 352 -9.76 -22.54 -16.85
CA ASP A 352 -9.20 -21.19 -16.64
C ASP A 352 -7.66 -21.22 -16.66
N GLN A 353 -7.11 -20.86 -17.82
CA GLN A 353 -5.67 -20.83 -18.03
C GLN A 353 -4.96 -19.71 -17.24
N ILE A 354 -5.65 -18.62 -16.89
CA ILE A 354 -5.09 -17.48 -16.14
C ILE A 354 -4.87 -17.90 -14.69
N CYS A 355 -5.91 -18.45 -14.03
CA CYS A 355 -5.80 -18.95 -12.66
C CYS A 355 -4.74 -20.05 -12.54
N LEU A 356 -4.62 -20.92 -13.56
CA LEU A 356 -3.55 -21.93 -13.61
C LEU A 356 -2.16 -21.31 -13.65
N GLN A 357 -1.92 -20.24 -14.44
CA GLN A 357 -0.61 -19.58 -14.44
C GLN A 357 -0.29 -18.96 -13.09
N HIS A 358 -1.27 -18.33 -12.42
CA HIS A 358 -1.07 -17.82 -11.06
C HIS A 358 -0.72 -18.94 -10.06
N ALA A 359 -1.43 -20.06 -10.10
CA ALA A 359 -1.16 -21.20 -9.22
C ALA A 359 0.23 -21.82 -9.47
N LEU A 360 0.66 -21.92 -10.74
CA LEU A 360 2.01 -22.39 -11.09
C LEU A 360 3.11 -21.49 -10.53
N VAL A 361 2.93 -20.18 -10.51
CA VAL A 361 3.88 -19.25 -9.89
C VAL A 361 4.02 -19.51 -8.39
N TRP A 362 2.89 -19.70 -7.68
CA TRP A 362 2.93 -20.02 -6.25
C TRP A 362 3.55 -21.39 -5.95
N LEU A 363 3.32 -22.40 -6.80
CA LEU A 363 4.00 -23.70 -6.69
C LEU A 363 5.52 -23.59 -6.85
N ASN A 364 5.98 -22.78 -7.80
CA ASN A 364 7.41 -22.52 -7.98
C ASN A 364 8.00 -21.79 -6.75
N LEU A 365 7.21 -20.93 -6.10
CA LEU A 365 7.64 -20.22 -4.89
C LEU A 365 7.75 -21.15 -3.66
N LEU A 366 6.91 -22.19 -3.56
CA LEU A 366 7.01 -23.21 -2.50
C LEU A 366 8.22 -24.14 -2.64
N GLY A 367 8.90 -24.13 -3.78
CA GLY A 367 10.07 -24.98 -4.03
C GLY A 367 9.74 -26.46 -4.21
N GLU A 368 8.47 -26.81 -4.42
CA GLU A 368 8.00 -28.19 -4.62
C GLU A 368 8.28 -28.70 -6.02
N ASN A 369 8.43 -27.78 -6.95
CA ASN A 369 8.91 -28.08 -8.25
C ASN A 369 10.43 -27.91 -8.25
N HIS A 370 11.16 -29.03 -8.34
CA HIS A 370 12.41 -29.05 -9.11
C HIS A 370 12.07 -28.86 -10.61
N THR A 371 11.23 -27.86 -10.93
CA THR A 371 10.92 -27.47 -12.29
C THR A 371 12.23 -27.01 -12.86
N GLY A 372 12.76 -27.81 -13.81
CA GLY A 372 13.88 -27.35 -14.61
C GLY A 372 13.54 -25.98 -15.18
N VAL A 373 14.57 -25.14 -15.33
CA VAL A 373 14.47 -23.79 -15.90
C VAL A 373 13.60 -23.76 -17.16
N THR A 374 13.68 -24.83 -17.96
CA THR A 374 12.88 -25.07 -19.17
C THR A 374 11.36 -25.12 -18.95
N GLN A 375 10.87 -25.62 -17.81
CA GLN A 375 9.45 -25.63 -17.49
C GLN A 375 8.96 -24.23 -17.12
N LEU A 376 9.78 -23.42 -16.44
CA LEU A 376 9.45 -22.02 -16.18
C LEU A 376 9.52 -21.17 -17.45
N GLU A 377 10.49 -21.39 -18.33
CA GLU A 377 10.53 -20.71 -19.63
C GLU A 377 9.25 -20.99 -20.43
N ARG A 378 8.72 -22.23 -20.37
CA ARG A 378 7.44 -22.57 -20.99
C ARG A 378 6.26 -21.86 -20.33
N SER A 379 6.22 -21.77 -19.01
CA SER A 379 5.15 -21.04 -18.32
C SER A 379 5.22 -19.53 -18.62
N ILE A 380 6.42 -18.95 -18.71
CA ILE A 380 6.60 -17.54 -19.08
C ILE A 380 6.10 -17.29 -20.50
N LYS A 381 6.47 -18.13 -21.48
CA LYS A 381 5.94 -18.02 -22.84
C LYS A 381 4.40 -18.03 -22.84
N LYS A 382 3.81 -18.96 -22.10
CA LYS A 382 2.35 -19.03 -21.96
C LYS A 382 1.76 -17.78 -21.27
N THR A 383 2.42 -17.19 -20.28
CA THR A 383 1.96 -15.93 -19.66
C THR A 383 2.06 -14.73 -20.61
N ILE A 384 3.05 -14.71 -21.50
CA ILE A 384 3.18 -13.69 -22.55
C ILE A 384 2.04 -13.85 -23.56
N ASP A 385 1.76 -15.09 -24.00
CA ASP A 385 0.66 -15.40 -24.90
C ASP A 385 -0.70 -15.01 -24.31
N LEU A 386 -0.87 -15.15 -22.98
CA LEU A 386 -2.08 -14.75 -22.25
C LEU A 386 -2.12 -13.26 -21.90
N SER A 387 -1.15 -12.44 -22.33
CA SER A 387 -1.05 -11.00 -22.03
C SER A 387 -1.01 -10.66 -20.52
N LEU A 388 -0.28 -11.46 -19.72
CA LEU A 388 -0.13 -11.28 -18.27
C LEU A 388 1.28 -10.77 -17.90
N PRO A 389 1.59 -9.47 -18.09
CA PRO A 389 2.95 -8.95 -18.00
C PRO A 389 3.56 -9.05 -16.60
N LYS A 390 2.76 -8.83 -15.55
CA LYS A 390 3.23 -8.92 -14.15
C LYS A 390 3.70 -10.33 -13.78
N LEU A 391 3.00 -11.35 -14.25
CA LEU A 391 3.39 -12.75 -14.02
C LEU A 391 4.61 -13.14 -14.84
N ALA A 392 4.71 -12.69 -16.10
CA ALA A 392 5.88 -12.93 -16.93
C ALA A 392 7.15 -12.35 -16.28
N VAL A 393 7.09 -11.10 -15.80
CA VAL A 393 8.19 -10.42 -15.10
C VAL A 393 8.55 -11.15 -13.81
N LEU A 394 7.56 -11.55 -13.00
CA LEU A 394 7.81 -12.32 -11.78
C LEU A 394 8.46 -13.68 -12.08
N GLY A 395 8.06 -14.35 -13.16
CA GLY A 395 8.68 -15.58 -13.64
C GLY A 395 10.15 -15.36 -14.03
N LEU A 396 10.45 -14.30 -14.79
CA LEU A 396 11.82 -13.93 -15.17
C LEU A 396 12.70 -13.60 -13.95
N HIS A 397 12.14 -12.90 -12.97
CA HIS A 397 12.79 -12.63 -11.69
C HIS A 397 13.08 -13.92 -10.89
N TRP A 398 12.17 -14.90 -10.92
CA TRP A 398 12.43 -16.18 -10.27
C TRP A 398 13.51 -16.99 -10.99
N ILE A 399 13.46 -17.06 -12.33
CA ILE A 399 14.50 -17.74 -13.13
C ILE A 399 15.87 -17.12 -12.86
N SER A 400 15.97 -15.78 -12.92
CA SER A 400 17.23 -15.09 -12.65
C SER A 400 17.75 -15.36 -11.23
N LYS A 401 16.86 -15.42 -10.22
CA LYS A 401 17.26 -15.84 -8.87
C LYS A 401 17.81 -17.26 -8.85
N GLY A 402 17.06 -18.23 -9.36
CA GLY A 402 17.44 -19.64 -9.34
C GLY A 402 18.75 -19.91 -10.10
N LEU A 403 18.88 -19.34 -11.30
CA LEU A 403 20.09 -19.45 -12.12
C LEU A 403 21.28 -18.72 -11.48
N GLY A 404 21.05 -17.53 -10.93
CA GLY A 404 22.10 -16.70 -10.34
C GLY A 404 22.70 -17.31 -9.08
N THR A 405 21.89 -17.98 -8.25
CA THR A 405 22.39 -18.77 -7.11
C THR A 405 23.02 -20.11 -7.52
N GLY A 406 22.81 -20.53 -8.77
CA GLY A 406 23.37 -21.76 -9.34
C GLY A 406 24.78 -21.58 -9.88
N THR A 407 25.13 -22.32 -10.94
CA THR A 407 26.45 -22.32 -11.59
C THR A 407 26.43 -21.71 -12.99
N GLU A 408 25.36 -21.01 -13.36
CA GLU A 408 25.23 -20.38 -14.67
C GLU A 408 26.10 -19.10 -14.76
N LEU A 409 26.40 -18.70 -16.00
CA LEU A 409 27.16 -17.49 -16.28
C LEU A 409 26.38 -16.23 -15.87
N PRO A 410 26.98 -15.27 -15.14
CA PRO A 410 26.32 -14.02 -14.75
C PRO A 410 25.71 -13.24 -15.91
N ALA A 411 26.37 -13.22 -17.08
CA ALA A 411 25.86 -12.52 -18.28
C ALA A 411 24.44 -12.98 -18.66
N ARG A 412 24.19 -14.29 -18.66
CA ARG A 412 22.88 -14.87 -18.98
C ARG A 412 21.81 -14.51 -17.94
N VAL A 413 22.20 -14.41 -16.67
CA VAL A 413 21.29 -13.99 -15.59
C VAL A 413 20.86 -12.53 -15.79
N ILE A 414 21.81 -11.66 -16.18
CA ILE A 414 21.54 -10.25 -16.46
C ILE A 414 20.66 -10.07 -17.70
N ASP A 415 20.78 -10.92 -18.72
CA ASP A 415 19.91 -10.90 -19.90
C ASP A 415 18.43 -11.12 -19.53
N TYR A 416 18.12 -11.93 -18.51
CA TYR A 416 16.74 -12.06 -18.05
C TYR A 416 16.21 -10.79 -17.36
N PHE A 417 17.08 -10.03 -16.66
CA PHE A 417 16.71 -8.74 -16.10
C PHE A 417 16.54 -7.66 -17.18
N THR A 418 17.29 -7.69 -18.28
CA THR A 418 17.07 -6.75 -19.38
C THR A 418 15.74 -7.03 -20.08
N GLN A 419 15.40 -8.30 -20.29
CA GLN A 419 14.08 -8.71 -20.80
C GLN A 419 12.94 -8.30 -19.86
N SER A 420 13.10 -8.50 -18.54
CA SER A 420 12.06 -8.12 -17.58
C SER A 420 11.84 -6.61 -17.53
N ASN A 421 12.92 -5.82 -17.59
CA ASN A 421 12.85 -4.36 -17.65
C ASN A 421 12.15 -3.87 -18.92
N LEU A 422 12.41 -4.49 -20.07
CA LEU A 422 11.72 -4.15 -21.33
C LEU A 422 10.20 -4.33 -21.18
N ILE A 423 9.76 -5.47 -20.63
CA ILE A 423 8.33 -5.75 -20.40
C ILE A 423 7.73 -4.74 -19.43
N ASN A 424 8.45 -4.39 -18.37
CA ASN A 424 7.96 -3.41 -17.40
C ASN A 424 7.80 -2.02 -17.99
N CYS A 425 8.78 -1.55 -18.80
CA CYS A 425 8.71 -0.27 -19.49
C CYS A 425 7.52 -0.20 -20.46
N MET A 426 7.25 -1.28 -21.20
CA MET A 426 6.09 -1.33 -22.10
C MET A 426 4.75 -1.24 -21.38
N ASN A 427 4.67 -1.72 -20.13
CA ASN A 427 3.43 -1.78 -19.36
C ASN A 427 3.31 -0.73 -18.24
N SER A 428 4.29 0.18 -18.11
CA SER A 428 4.35 1.20 -17.05
C SER A 428 4.22 0.62 -15.62
N ASN A 429 4.76 -0.58 -15.36
CA ASN A 429 4.70 -1.24 -14.05
C ASN A 429 5.89 -0.83 -13.17
N TYR A 430 5.85 0.38 -12.61
CA TYR A 430 6.99 0.95 -11.85
C TYR A 430 7.38 0.14 -10.61
N GLY A 431 6.41 -0.38 -9.85
CA GLY A 431 6.71 -1.20 -8.68
C GLY A 431 7.49 -2.48 -9.03
N MET A 432 7.19 -3.10 -10.19
CA MET A 432 7.93 -4.27 -10.68
C MET A 432 9.30 -3.91 -11.26
N MET A 433 9.47 -2.69 -11.80
CA MET A 433 10.79 -2.20 -12.19
C MET A 433 11.71 -2.04 -10.98
N CYS A 434 11.20 -1.42 -9.91
CA CYS A 434 11.98 -1.21 -8.70
C CYS A 434 12.42 -2.54 -8.09
N THR A 435 11.51 -3.53 -8.00
CA THR A 435 11.87 -4.86 -7.50
C THR A 435 12.89 -5.56 -8.40
N GLY A 436 12.77 -5.44 -9.73
CA GLY A 436 13.75 -5.98 -10.67
C GLY A 436 15.13 -5.35 -10.52
N CYS A 437 15.22 -4.04 -10.36
CA CYS A 437 16.49 -3.32 -10.16
C CYS A 437 17.15 -3.70 -8.83
N VAL A 438 16.39 -3.76 -7.72
CA VAL A 438 16.93 -4.20 -6.42
C VAL A 438 17.39 -5.65 -6.46
N GLN A 439 16.66 -6.52 -7.14
CA GLN A 439 17.06 -7.91 -7.27
C GLN A 439 18.33 -8.06 -8.12
N ARG A 440 18.47 -7.26 -9.18
CA ARG A 440 19.71 -7.17 -9.95
C ARG A 440 20.86 -6.63 -9.08
N ALA A 441 20.61 -5.60 -8.27
CA ALA A 441 21.58 -5.08 -7.31
C ALA A 441 22.04 -6.16 -6.31
N ALA A 442 21.12 -6.98 -5.80
CA ALA A 442 21.43 -8.10 -4.93
C ALA A 442 22.28 -9.17 -5.63
N MET A 443 22.03 -9.44 -6.92
CA MET A 443 22.86 -10.34 -7.72
C MET A 443 24.26 -9.76 -7.96
N TRP A 444 24.38 -8.46 -8.24
CA TRP A 444 25.68 -7.81 -8.34
C TRP A 444 26.47 -7.90 -7.04
N HIS A 445 25.79 -7.67 -5.91
CA HIS A 445 26.40 -7.85 -4.60
C HIS A 445 26.84 -9.30 -4.37
N TYR A 446 26.01 -10.28 -4.74
CA TYR A 446 26.32 -11.71 -4.64
C TYR A 446 27.58 -12.10 -5.45
N TYR A 447 27.73 -11.57 -6.66
CA TYR A 447 28.92 -11.77 -7.48
C TYR A 447 30.15 -10.95 -7.03
N GLY A 448 30.01 -10.07 -6.03
CA GLY A 448 31.09 -9.22 -5.52
C GLY A 448 31.24 -7.86 -6.21
N LYS A 449 30.39 -7.51 -7.19
CA LYS A 449 30.40 -6.22 -7.89
C LYS A 449 29.68 -5.13 -7.09
N ARG A 450 30.36 -4.54 -6.10
CA ARG A 450 29.78 -3.54 -5.17
C ARG A 450 29.33 -2.24 -5.84
N GLU A 451 30.11 -1.71 -6.78
CA GLU A 451 29.78 -0.45 -7.47
C GLU A 451 28.51 -0.57 -8.32
N LEU A 452 28.34 -1.69 -9.02
CA LEU A 452 27.13 -1.96 -9.82
C LEU A 452 25.89 -2.13 -8.93
N CYS A 453 26.06 -2.76 -7.76
CA CYS A 453 25.01 -2.81 -6.75
C CYS A 453 24.61 -1.39 -6.30
N SER A 454 25.59 -0.53 -5.98
CA SER A 454 25.34 0.86 -5.59
C SER A 454 24.57 1.63 -6.68
N LEU A 455 25.01 1.52 -7.93
CA LEU A 455 24.35 2.14 -9.09
C LEU A 455 22.88 1.73 -9.20
N ASP A 456 22.57 0.43 -9.16
CA ASP A 456 21.20 -0.06 -9.27
C ASP A 456 20.31 0.40 -8.11
N ASN A 457 20.85 0.46 -6.89
CA ASN A 457 20.12 0.99 -5.74
C ASN A 457 19.86 2.50 -5.89
N GLN A 458 20.82 3.27 -6.41
CA GLN A 458 20.63 4.70 -6.70
C GLN A 458 19.58 4.93 -7.79
N ILE A 459 19.52 4.08 -8.82
CA ILE A 459 18.46 4.14 -9.83
C ILE A 459 17.10 4.01 -9.14
N VAL A 460 16.92 3.04 -8.24
CA VAL A 460 15.67 2.84 -7.50
C VAL A 460 15.29 4.07 -6.68
N LEU A 461 16.25 4.69 -5.99
CA LEU A 461 15.97 5.88 -5.17
C LEU A 461 15.67 7.14 -5.98
N ASN A 462 16.17 7.22 -7.21
CA ASN A 462 15.97 8.36 -8.11
C ASN A 462 14.78 8.18 -9.07
N LEU A 463 14.14 7.00 -9.08
CA LEU A 463 12.94 6.73 -9.87
C LEU A 463 11.72 7.43 -9.25
N ASN A 464 11.54 8.72 -9.57
CA ASN A 464 10.39 9.53 -9.14
C ASN A 464 9.16 9.26 -10.00
N THR A 465 8.58 8.06 -9.84
CA THR A 465 7.36 7.67 -10.55
C THR A 465 6.17 7.71 -9.59
N SER A 466 5.12 8.44 -9.98
CA SER A 466 3.90 8.60 -9.19
C SER A 466 2.69 8.08 -9.95
N LEU A 467 1.82 7.34 -9.26
CA LEU A 467 0.48 7.00 -9.72
C LEU A 467 -0.51 7.84 -8.91
N ASN A 468 -1.30 8.69 -9.59
CA ASN A 468 -2.25 9.60 -8.96
C ASN A 468 -1.64 10.49 -7.85
N GLY A 469 -0.40 10.97 -8.04
CA GLY A 469 0.33 11.76 -7.05
C GLY A 469 0.95 10.96 -5.89
N VAL A 470 0.73 9.64 -5.84
CA VAL A 470 1.39 8.75 -4.88
C VAL A 470 2.66 8.19 -5.49
N TYR A 471 3.81 8.68 -5.01
CA TYR A 471 5.12 8.14 -5.35
C TYR A 471 5.31 6.73 -4.78
N TYR A 472 6.01 5.88 -5.52
CA TYR A 472 6.32 4.54 -5.08
C TYR A 472 7.33 4.54 -3.91
N ASN A 473 6.92 3.97 -2.79
CA ASN A 473 7.69 3.80 -1.56
C ASN A 473 7.41 2.42 -0.95
N GLY A 474 7.75 1.36 -1.70
CA GLY A 474 7.57 -0.03 -1.27
C GLY A 474 8.85 -0.68 -0.74
N GLN A 475 8.78 -2.00 -0.53
CA GLN A 475 9.88 -2.85 -0.07
C GLN A 475 11.22 -2.62 -0.81
N ALA A 476 11.16 -2.44 -2.13
CA ALA A 476 12.36 -2.23 -2.95
C ALA A 476 13.14 -0.97 -2.53
N VAL A 477 12.45 0.12 -2.20
CA VAL A 477 13.09 1.36 -1.73
C VAL A 477 13.77 1.15 -0.39
N CYS A 478 13.12 0.41 0.53
CA CYS A 478 13.72 0.06 1.83
C CYS A 478 15.01 -0.77 1.65
N ILE A 479 14.99 -1.80 0.81
CA ILE A 479 16.18 -2.62 0.53
C ILE A 479 17.29 -1.79 -0.13
N ALA A 480 16.95 -0.89 -1.06
CA ALA A 480 17.93 -0.01 -1.70
C ALA A 480 18.63 0.91 -0.69
N LEU A 481 17.88 1.50 0.26
CA LEU A 481 18.45 2.28 1.36
C LEU A 481 19.37 1.42 2.24
N CYS A 482 18.94 0.20 2.58
CA CYS A 482 19.74 -0.72 3.40
C CYS A 482 21.04 -1.13 2.71
N ASN A 483 20.99 -1.43 1.41
CA ASN A 483 22.19 -1.79 0.63
C ASN A 483 23.19 -0.64 0.57
N LEU A 484 22.71 0.61 0.40
CA LEU A 484 23.58 1.79 0.42
C LEU A 484 24.15 2.07 1.81
N ALA A 485 23.34 1.95 2.87
CA ALA A 485 23.84 2.07 4.24
C ALA A 485 24.92 1.04 4.54
N GLN A 486 24.73 -0.21 4.11
CA GLN A 486 25.75 -1.26 4.23
C GLN A 486 27.01 -0.93 3.42
N HIS A 487 26.87 -0.40 2.20
CA HIS A 487 28.02 0.01 1.39
C HIS A 487 28.86 1.11 2.06
N HIS A 488 28.24 2.17 2.58
CA HIS A 488 28.96 3.21 3.34
C HIS A 488 29.59 2.66 4.63
N ALA A 489 28.91 1.75 5.32
CA ALA A 489 29.46 1.09 6.51
C ALA A 489 30.68 0.20 6.17
N ASP A 490 30.66 -0.49 5.03
CA ASP A 490 31.77 -1.32 4.55
C ASP A 490 33.01 -0.47 4.19
N VAL A 491 32.81 0.77 3.72
CA VAL A 491 33.89 1.76 3.48
C VAL A 491 34.40 2.41 4.78
N GLY A 492 33.65 2.30 5.88
CA GLY A 492 33.97 2.88 7.19
C GLY A 492 33.30 4.22 7.47
N GLU A 493 32.47 4.72 6.56
CA GLU A 493 31.68 5.94 6.70
C GLU A 493 30.40 5.70 7.52
N TYR A 494 30.57 5.34 8.80
CA TYR A 494 29.43 4.98 9.65
C TYR A 494 28.43 6.13 9.85
N ALA A 495 28.88 7.39 9.84
CA ALA A 495 28.00 8.56 10.00
C ALA A 495 26.96 8.63 8.87
N ALA A 496 27.40 8.54 7.61
CA ALA A 496 26.53 8.52 6.45
C ALA A 496 25.59 7.31 6.47
N ALA A 497 26.10 6.13 6.86
CA ALA A 497 25.27 4.92 6.97
C ALA A 497 24.11 5.10 7.98
N PHE A 498 24.36 5.71 9.14
CA PHE A 498 23.31 5.96 10.14
C PHE A 498 22.34 7.08 9.72
N GLU A 499 22.78 8.07 8.96
CA GLU A 499 21.86 9.06 8.38
C GLU A 499 20.89 8.42 7.39
N ILE A 500 21.39 7.55 6.50
CA ILE A 500 20.56 6.80 5.54
C ILE A 500 19.56 5.90 6.28
N LEU A 501 20.00 5.19 7.32
CA LEU A 501 19.10 4.39 8.16
C LEU A 501 18.09 5.26 8.93
N GLY A 502 18.48 6.46 9.35
CA GLY A 502 17.59 7.45 9.94
C GLY A 502 16.47 7.85 8.97
N GLN A 503 16.81 8.07 7.70
CA GLN A 503 15.83 8.32 6.63
C GLN A 503 14.94 7.09 6.37
N ALA A 504 15.51 5.87 6.38
CA ALA A 504 14.73 4.64 6.24
C ALA A 504 13.70 4.50 7.38
N ARG A 505 14.08 4.80 8.63
CA ARG A 505 13.17 4.77 9.79
C ARG A 505 12.04 5.80 9.69
N LEU A 506 12.31 6.99 9.14
CA LEU A 506 11.27 8.01 8.92
C LEU A 506 10.29 7.60 7.81
N ARG A 507 10.79 6.98 6.74
CA ARG A 507 9.96 6.50 5.61
C ARG A 507 9.20 5.22 5.91
N PHE A 508 9.75 4.34 6.75
CA PHE A 508 9.19 3.04 7.12
C PHE A 508 9.10 2.89 8.66
N PRO A 509 8.08 3.50 9.30
CA PRO A 509 7.88 3.38 10.74
C PRO A 509 7.63 1.94 11.19
N CYS A 510 7.74 1.66 12.49
CA CYS A 510 7.65 0.30 13.05
C CYS A 510 6.32 -0.43 12.78
N HIS A 511 5.23 0.29 12.47
CA HIS A 511 3.94 -0.31 12.11
C HIS A 511 3.88 -0.80 10.66
N THR A 512 4.89 -0.50 9.83
CA THR A 512 4.95 -0.95 8.43
C THR A 512 5.53 -2.34 8.34
N SER A 513 5.11 -3.06 7.30
CA SER A 513 5.56 -4.44 7.06
C SER A 513 7.05 -4.52 6.71
N HIS A 514 7.66 -3.41 6.31
CA HIS A 514 9.04 -3.33 5.84
C HIS A 514 10.05 -2.88 6.91
N SER A 515 9.59 -2.64 8.15
CA SER A 515 10.44 -2.15 9.24
C SER A 515 11.54 -3.14 9.64
N GLU A 516 11.25 -4.44 9.57
CA GLU A 516 12.19 -5.53 9.88
C GLU A 516 13.47 -5.48 9.01
N ILE A 517 13.35 -5.00 7.76
CA ILE A 517 14.45 -4.99 6.79
C ILE A 517 15.53 -3.98 7.22
N TRP A 518 15.14 -2.75 7.54
CA TRP A 518 16.10 -1.73 7.97
C TRP A 518 16.60 -1.97 9.39
N GLN A 519 15.77 -2.56 10.26
CA GLN A 519 16.19 -2.97 11.60
C GLN A 519 17.28 -4.05 11.54
N SER A 520 17.09 -5.08 10.71
CA SER A 520 18.11 -6.13 10.50
C SER A 520 19.41 -5.52 9.95
N CYS A 521 19.31 -4.63 8.95
CA CYS A 521 20.49 -3.93 8.41
C CYS A 521 21.21 -3.08 9.48
N GLN A 522 20.46 -2.34 10.30
CA GLN A 522 21.03 -1.55 11.38
C GLN A 522 21.76 -2.45 12.41
N GLN A 523 21.17 -3.57 12.80
CA GLN A 523 21.80 -4.48 13.75
C GLN A 523 23.05 -5.14 13.18
N ARG A 524 23.07 -5.46 11.88
CA ARG A 524 24.27 -5.96 11.18
C ARG A 524 25.41 -4.94 11.25
N ILE A 525 25.14 -3.66 10.98
CA ILE A 525 26.15 -2.58 11.04
C ILE A 525 26.61 -2.33 12.49
N ASN A 526 25.68 -2.28 13.45
CA ASN A 526 25.98 -2.11 14.86
C ASN A 526 26.86 -3.23 15.40
N PHE A 527 26.58 -4.48 15.03
CA PHE A 527 27.38 -5.64 15.41
C PHE A 527 28.82 -5.49 14.92
N THR A 528 29.03 -5.24 13.63
CA THR A 528 30.38 -5.10 13.04
C THR A 528 31.13 -3.93 13.68
N ARG A 529 30.47 -2.78 13.89
CA ARG A 529 31.08 -1.61 14.55
C ARG A 529 31.46 -1.91 16.00
N SER A 530 30.60 -2.57 16.76
CA SER A 530 30.84 -2.89 18.17
C SER A 530 31.96 -3.91 18.34
N LEU A 531 32.02 -4.89 17.44
CA LEU A 531 33.09 -5.89 17.40
C LEU A 531 34.45 -5.23 17.12
N ASN A 532 34.52 -4.34 16.13
CA ASN A 532 35.75 -3.59 15.80
C ASN A 532 36.22 -2.69 16.97
N ASN A 533 35.28 -2.15 17.75
CA ASN A 533 35.57 -1.35 18.93
C ASN A 533 35.80 -2.17 20.22
N ARG A 534 35.81 -3.51 20.13
CA ARG A 534 35.94 -4.46 21.26
C ARG A 534 34.89 -4.28 22.36
N LYS A 535 33.71 -3.77 22.01
CA LYS A 535 32.58 -3.61 22.93
C LYS A 535 31.69 -4.84 22.87
N PHE A 536 32.09 -5.90 23.56
CA PHE A 536 31.43 -7.21 23.44
C PHE A 536 29.99 -7.23 23.96
N ASN A 537 29.66 -6.43 24.99
CA ASN A 537 28.30 -6.37 25.54
C ASN A 537 27.30 -5.76 24.53
N GLU A 538 27.70 -4.67 23.85
CA GLU A 538 26.88 -4.03 22.80
C GLU A 538 26.71 -4.96 21.58
N ALA A 539 27.77 -5.71 21.23
CA ALA A 539 27.72 -6.71 20.15
C ALA A 539 26.80 -7.89 20.49
N GLU A 540 26.76 -8.34 21.74
CA GLU A 540 25.88 -9.42 22.19
C GLU A 540 24.40 -9.00 22.18
N GLN A 541 24.09 -7.77 22.60
CA GLN A 541 22.74 -7.21 22.47
C GLN A 541 22.30 -7.12 20.99
N SER A 542 23.17 -6.59 20.13
CA SER A 542 22.89 -6.50 18.69
C SER A 542 22.67 -7.88 18.05
N LEU A 543 23.33 -8.92 18.58
CA LEU A 543 23.18 -10.29 18.11
C LEU A 543 21.83 -10.90 18.53
N ILE A 544 21.39 -10.66 19.77
CA ILE A 544 20.07 -11.10 20.26
C ILE A 544 18.95 -10.44 19.44
N ASP A 545 19.07 -9.13 19.20
CA ASP A 545 18.11 -8.40 18.37
C ASP A 545 18.10 -8.93 16.92
N LEU A 546 19.28 -9.27 16.39
CA LEU A 546 19.40 -9.85 15.04
C LEU A 546 18.83 -11.27 14.97
N GLU A 547 18.96 -12.08 16.02
CA GLU A 547 18.42 -13.45 16.05
C GLU A 547 16.89 -13.46 15.94
N ALA A 548 16.21 -12.45 16.51
CA ALA A 548 14.76 -12.28 16.38
C ALA A 548 14.31 -11.88 14.97
N LEU A 549 15.18 -11.21 14.19
CA LEU A 549 14.85 -10.66 12.86
C LEU A 549 15.36 -11.54 11.71
N ASP A 550 16.59 -12.05 11.83
CA ASP A 550 17.34 -12.77 10.81
C ASP A 550 18.23 -13.85 11.46
N GLU A 551 17.59 -14.98 11.78
CA GLU A 551 18.21 -16.16 12.39
C GLU A 551 19.50 -16.64 11.68
N PRO A 552 19.56 -16.81 10.34
CA PRO A 552 20.77 -17.32 9.70
C PRO A 552 21.94 -16.33 9.78
N GLU A 553 21.68 -15.02 9.68
CA GLU A 553 22.71 -13.99 9.75
C GLU A 553 23.25 -13.81 11.19
N ALA A 554 22.43 -14.08 12.20
CA ALA A 554 22.85 -14.16 13.60
C ALA A 554 23.69 -15.42 13.88
N LYS A 555 23.28 -16.58 13.36
CA LYS A 555 24.02 -17.85 13.53
C LYS A 555 25.47 -17.76 13.08
N ILE A 556 25.73 -17.10 11.95
CA ILE A 556 27.09 -16.93 11.45
C ILE A 556 27.90 -15.89 12.23
N ARG A 557 27.26 -14.89 12.86
CA ARG A 557 27.94 -13.85 13.68
C ARG A 557 28.28 -14.29 15.08
N LYS A 558 27.52 -15.22 15.65
CA LYS A 558 27.79 -15.80 16.96
C LYS A 558 29.22 -16.34 17.12
N PRO A 559 29.77 -17.17 16.20
CA PRO A 559 31.14 -17.64 16.32
C PRO A 559 32.19 -16.53 16.17
N LEU A 560 31.93 -15.44 15.42
CA LEU A 560 32.83 -14.27 15.39
C LEU A 560 32.94 -13.62 16.77
N LEU A 561 31.82 -13.46 17.48
CA LEU A 561 31.83 -12.91 18.84
C LEU A 561 32.58 -13.84 19.81
N LEU A 562 32.36 -15.16 19.72
CA LEU A 562 33.06 -16.15 20.55
C LEU A 562 34.56 -16.17 20.28
N LYS A 563 34.96 -16.04 19.01
CA LYS A 563 36.36 -15.91 18.59
C LYS A 563 37.03 -14.72 19.27
N GLU A 564 36.43 -13.54 19.19
CA GLU A 564 37.02 -12.32 19.78
C GLU A 564 37.00 -12.33 21.32
N LYS A 565 36.05 -13.06 21.95
CA LYS A 565 36.05 -13.33 23.40
C LYS A 565 37.09 -14.37 23.84
N GLY A 566 37.66 -15.15 22.91
CA GLY A 566 38.62 -16.22 23.19
C GLY A 566 38.02 -17.60 23.48
N HIS A 567 36.70 -17.78 23.32
CA HIS A 567 36.01 -19.07 23.48
C HIS A 567 36.12 -19.91 22.19
N VAL A 568 37.33 -20.36 21.88
CA VAL A 568 37.67 -20.99 20.61
C VAL A 568 36.99 -22.36 20.41
N THR A 569 36.88 -23.18 21.46
CA THR A 569 36.27 -24.51 21.40
C THR A 569 34.79 -24.46 21.05
N GLU A 570 34.06 -23.54 21.67
CA GLU A 570 32.65 -23.29 21.37
C GLU A 570 32.48 -22.77 19.94
N ALA A 571 33.33 -21.84 19.49
CA ALA A 571 33.30 -21.31 18.13
C ALA A 571 33.48 -22.41 17.07
N PHE A 572 34.43 -23.34 17.27
CA PHE A 572 34.60 -24.50 16.38
C PHE A 572 33.38 -25.41 16.36
N SER A 573 32.78 -25.67 17.52
CA SER A 573 31.58 -26.50 17.60
C SER A 573 30.42 -25.88 16.81
N CYS A 574 30.19 -24.57 16.96
CA CYS A 574 29.16 -23.86 16.23
C CYS A 574 29.40 -23.88 14.72
N LEU A 575 30.62 -23.58 14.26
CA LEU A 575 30.91 -23.51 12.82
C LEU A 575 30.89 -24.89 12.14
N ASN A 576 31.35 -25.94 12.80
CA ASN A 576 31.27 -27.31 12.25
C ASN A 576 29.81 -27.77 12.14
N LEU A 577 28.96 -27.41 13.12
CA LEU A 577 27.52 -27.65 13.01
C LEU A 577 26.93 -26.90 11.81
N LEU A 578 27.24 -25.61 11.64
CA LEU A 578 26.76 -24.83 10.49
C LEU A 578 27.25 -25.38 9.14
N LEU A 579 28.50 -25.84 9.06
CA LEU A 579 29.04 -26.45 7.84
C LEU A 579 28.27 -27.74 7.50
N SER A 580 28.03 -28.59 8.50
CA SER A 580 27.24 -29.83 8.33
C SER A 580 25.79 -29.56 7.91
N GLU A 581 25.21 -28.42 8.31
CA GLU A 581 23.89 -27.99 7.84
C GLU A 581 23.93 -27.52 6.39
N CYS A 582 25.00 -26.83 5.98
CA CYS A 582 25.20 -26.38 4.60
C CYS A 582 25.41 -27.55 3.62
N ASP A 583 26.08 -28.62 4.07
CA ASP A 583 26.37 -29.83 3.27
C ASP A 583 25.15 -30.70 2.96
N LYS A 584 24.01 -30.51 3.64
CA LYS A 584 22.80 -31.28 3.38
C LYS A 584 22.28 -30.98 1.98
N GLU A 585 21.87 -32.01 1.23
CA GLU A 585 21.37 -31.91 -0.16
C GLU A 585 20.10 -31.02 -0.34
N LYS A 586 19.52 -30.54 0.76
CA LYS A 586 18.40 -29.58 0.80
C LYS A 586 18.66 -28.49 1.84
N SER A 587 19.90 -28.04 1.96
CA SER A 587 20.22 -26.89 2.80
C SER A 587 19.50 -25.67 2.22
N GLY A 588 18.72 -24.97 3.05
CA GLY A 588 18.08 -23.70 2.65
C GLY A 588 19.07 -22.55 2.49
N TYR A 589 20.37 -22.85 2.51
CA TYR A 589 21.48 -21.90 2.50
C TYR A 589 22.10 -21.80 1.11
N TYR A 590 22.47 -20.60 0.74
CA TYR A 590 23.10 -20.30 -0.55
C TYR A 590 24.63 -20.56 -0.52
N ALA A 591 25.25 -20.58 -1.70
CA ALA A 591 26.68 -20.88 -1.83
C ALA A 591 27.59 -19.83 -1.16
N ASP A 592 27.16 -18.57 -1.10
CA ASP A 592 27.86 -17.51 -0.37
C ASP A 592 27.92 -17.79 1.13
N TYR A 593 26.82 -18.27 1.73
CA TYR A 593 26.74 -18.59 3.15
C TYR A 593 27.75 -19.69 3.51
N ARG A 594 27.86 -20.74 2.68
CA ARG A 594 28.88 -21.78 2.81
C ARG A 594 30.30 -21.21 2.75
N CYS A 595 30.58 -20.34 1.77
CA CYS A 595 31.90 -19.70 1.63
C CYS A 595 32.26 -18.87 2.88
N ARG A 596 31.30 -18.12 3.43
CA ARG A 596 31.50 -17.37 4.68
C ARG A 596 31.83 -18.28 5.86
N VAL A 597 31.12 -19.40 6.05
CA VAL A 597 31.41 -20.37 7.12
C VAL A 597 32.81 -20.96 6.97
N LEU A 598 33.23 -21.32 5.74
CA LEU A 598 34.57 -21.85 5.47
C LEU A 598 35.67 -20.82 5.77
N LEU A 599 35.47 -19.54 5.42
CA LEU A 599 36.42 -18.48 5.72
C LEU A 599 36.54 -18.21 7.22
N GLU A 600 35.44 -18.27 7.97
CA GLU A 600 35.47 -18.11 9.44
C GLU A 600 36.16 -19.29 10.13
N LEU A 601 35.95 -20.52 9.65
CA LEU A 601 36.68 -21.70 10.09
C LEU A 601 38.18 -21.55 9.83
N ALA A 602 38.55 -21.12 8.61
CA ALA A 602 39.95 -20.86 8.26
C ALA A 602 40.55 -19.79 9.18
N ALA A 603 39.82 -18.71 9.47
CA ALA A 603 40.27 -17.65 10.36
C ALA A 603 40.54 -18.16 11.79
N LEU A 604 39.73 -19.09 12.30
CA LEU A 604 39.95 -19.72 13.61
C LEU A 604 41.18 -20.64 13.62
N TYR A 605 41.36 -21.45 12.58
CA TYR A 605 42.56 -22.29 12.46
C TYR A 605 43.85 -21.47 12.37
N ILE A 606 43.80 -20.34 11.66
CA ILE A 606 44.91 -19.38 11.63
C ILE A 606 45.16 -18.78 13.02
N ALA A 607 44.13 -18.33 13.72
CA ALA A 607 44.25 -17.74 15.06
C ALA A 607 44.81 -18.72 16.10
N THR A 608 44.57 -20.02 15.94
CA THR A 608 45.10 -21.09 16.80
C THR A 608 46.49 -21.58 16.39
N GLY A 609 47.05 -21.07 15.29
CA GLY A 609 48.37 -21.48 14.78
C GLY A 609 48.37 -22.78 13.96
N ASN A 610 47.21 -23.38 13.69
CA ASN A 610 47.11 -24.59 12.86
C ASN A 610 46.88 -24.22 11.39
N CYS A 611 47.92 -23.67 10.76
CA CYS A 611 47.85 -23.17 9.39
C CYS A 611 47.61 -24.30 8.35
N SER A 612 47.98 -25.55 8.63
CA SER A 612 47.81 -26.66 7.68
C SER A 612 46.34 -27.07 7.53
N ALA A 613 45.59 -27.13 8.63
CA ALA A 613 44.15 -27.39 8.59
C ALA A 613 43.38 -26.25 7.91
N ALA A 614 43.84 -25.00 8.06
CA ALA A 614 43.25 -23.84 7.40
C ALA A 614 43.29 -23.94 5.87
N VAL A 615 44.38 -24.47 5.28
CA VAL A 615 44.56 -24.57 3.82
C VAL A 615 43.40 -25.35 3.18
N ILE A 616 42.97 -26.46 3.78
CA ILE A 616 41.91 -27.31 3.22
C ILE A 616 40.60 -26.51 3.07
N HIS A 617 40.20 -25.82 4.13
CA HIS A 617 38.98 -25.00 4.12
C HIS A 617 39.08 -23.80 3.16
N ILE A 618 40.27 -23.20 3.02
CA ILE A 618 40.51 -22.09 2.09
C ILE A 618 40.43 -22.58 0.64
N THR A 619 41.08 -23.69 0.30
CA THR A 619 41.04 -24.25 -1.06
C THR A 619 39.63 -24.69 -1.44
N ASP A 620 38.88 -25.27 -0.50
CA ASP A 620 37.48 -25.64 -0.71
C ASP A 620 36.62 -24.39 -0.95
N CYS A 621 36.84 -23.31 -0.18
CA CYS A 621 36.16 -22.04 -0.39
C CYS A 621 36.44 -21.45 -1.77
N ILE A 622 37.70 -21.43 -2.20
CA ILE A 622 38.10 -20.89 -3.52
C ILE A 622 37.45 -21.73 -4.65
N ALA A 623 37.48 -23.06 -4.54
CA ALA A 623 36.86 -23.95 -5.54
C ALA A 623 35.34 -23.71 -5.62
N HIS A 624 34.67 -23.58 -4.48
CA HIS A 624 33.24 -23.25 -4.44
C HIS A 624 32.94 -21.84 -4.99
N ALA A 625 33.74 -20.84 -4.61
CA ALA A 625 33.57 -19.46 -5.09
C ALA A 625 33.70 -19.39 -6.62
N LYS A 626 34.73 -20.03 -7.20
CA LYS A 626 34.92 -20.12 -8.66
C LYS A 626 33.77 -20.80 -9.38
N LYS A 627 33.24 -21.88 -8.81
CA LYS A 627 32.09 -22.62 -9.38
C LYS A 627 30.83 -21.76 -9.48
N HIS A 628 30.65 -20.81 -8.56
CA HIS A 628 29.46 -19.95 -8.44
C HIS A 628 29.73 -18.48 -8.84
N TYR A 629 30.89 -18.16 -9.40
CA TYR A 629 31.30 -16.80 -9.80
C TYR A 629 31.27 -15.77 -8.67
N LEU A 630 31.67 -16.17 -7.47
CA LEU A 630 31.69 -15.32 -6.27
C LEU A 630 33.06 -14.62 -6.11
N GLU A 631 33.29 -13.55 -6.87
CA GLU A 631 34.61 -12.92 -6.95
C GLU A 631 35.11 -12.38 -5.60
N LEU A 632 34.22 -11.86 -4.75
CA LEU A 632 34.59 -11.34 -3.42
C LEU A 632 35.18 -12.44 -2.54
N TYR A 633 34.54 -13.62 -2.49
CA TYR A 633 35.01 -14.73 -1.66
C TYR A 633 36.21 -15.44 -2.28
N GLU A 634 36.34 -15.44 -3.61
CA GLU A 634 37.56 -15.86 -4.28
C GLU A 634 38.74 -14.98 -3.85
N GLY A 635 38.60 -13.66 -3.93
CA GLY A 635 39.65 -12.71 -3.52
C GLY A 635 39.98 -12.76 -2.02
N LEU A 636 38.99 -12.95 -1.15
CA LEU A 636 39.24 -13.16 0.29
C LEU A 636 39.95 -14.49 0.55
N GLY A 637 39.55 -15.56 -0.15
CA GLY A 637 40.19 -16.86 -0.07
C GLY A 637 41.65 -16.83 -0.52
N THR A 638 41.95 -16.17 -1.64
CA THR A 638 43.33 -16.02 -2.13
C THR A 638 44.18 -15.19 -1.16
N ALA A 639 43.65 -14.12 -0.58
CA ALA A 639 44.33 -13.34 0.45
C ALA A 639 44.65 -14.17 1.71
N TYR A 640 43.70 -15.00 2.17
CA TYR A 640 43.91 -15.91 3.30
C TYR A 640 44.96 -16.97 2.97
N LEU A 641 44.94 -17.52 1.75
CA LEU A 641 45.93 -18.50 1.30
C LEU A 641 47.34 -17.89 1.25
N ALA A 642 47.47 -16.66 0.73
CA ALA A 642 48.74 -15.95 0.70
C ALA A 642 49.27 -15.65 2.11
N PHE A 643 48.39 -15.26 3.04
CA PHE A 643 48.75 -15.09 4.45
C PHE A 643 49.24 -16.40 5.08
N VAL A 644 48.56 -17.52 4.81
CA VAL A 644 48.97 -18.83 5.30
C VAL A 644 50.33 -19.24 4.73
N GLN A 645 50.56 -19.05 3.43
CA GLN A 645 51.86 -19.34 2.80
C GLN A 645 52.99 -18.49 3.37
N LEU A 646 52.73 -17.21 3.66
CA LEU A 646 53.67 -16.35 4.38
C LEU A 646 54.01 -16.93 5.76
N SER A 647 52.99 -17.37 6.52
CA SER A 647 53.17 -17.97 7.85
C SER A 647 53.94 -19.30 7.82
N MET A 648 53.88 -20.02 6.70
CA MET A 648 54.63 -21.26 6.45
C MET A 648 56.05 -21.02 5.90
N ASN A 649 56.54 -19.77 5.87
CA ASN A 649 57.82 -19.36 5.29
C ASN A 649 57.95 -19.58 3.77
N LEU A 650 56.85 -19.42 3.02
CA LEU A 650 56.80 -19.49 1.56
C LEU A 650 56.41 -18.13 0.93
N PRO A 651 57.19 -17.05 1.15
CA PRO A 651 56.80 -15.69 0.75
C PRO A 651 56.68 -15.50 -0.77
N ASN A 652 57.56 -16.14 -1.55
CA ASN A 652 57.55 -16.02 -3.02
C ASN A 652 56.26 -16.60 -3.63
N GLN A 653 55.72 -17.67 -3.05
CA GLN A 653 54.46 -18.26 -3.51
C GLN A 653 53.28 -17.39 -3.12
N GLY A 654 53.29 -16.85 -1.89
CA GLY A 654 52.25 -15.94 -1.43
C GLY A 654 52.18 -14.65 -2.25
N GLN A 655 53.33 -14.08 -2.63
CA GLN A 655 53.39 -12.90 -3.49
C GLN A 655 52.81 -13.18 -4.88
N GLN A 656 53.15 -14.33 -5.49
CA GLN A 656 52.61 -14.73 -6.79
C GLN A 656 51.08 -14.86 -6.78
N LEU A 657 50.49 -15.30 -5.67
CA LEU A 657 49.03 -15.42 -5.54
C LEU A 657 48.30 -14.07 -5.40
N ILE A 658 48.97 -13.03 -4.90
CA ILE A 658 48.38 -11.69 -4.76
C ILE A 658 48.53 -10.89 -6.05
N GLU A 659 49.62 -11.11 -6.79
CA GLU A 659 49.88 -10.44 -8.08
C GLU A 659 49.05 -11.03 -9.24
N SER A 660 48.57 -12.27 -9.10
CA SER A 660 47.67 -12.95 -10.04
C SER A 660 46.22 -12.57 -9.83
#